data_AF-V4VBL2-F1
#
_entry.id   AF-V4VBL2-F1
#
_cell.length_a   1.000
_cell.length_b   1.000
_cell.length_c   1.000
_cell.angle_alpha   90.00
_cell.angle_beta   90.00
_cell.angle_gamma   90.00
#
_symmetry.space_group_name_H-M   'P 1'
#
loop_
_entity.id
_entity.type
_entity.pdbx_description
1 polymer ?
#
loop_
_entity_poly.entity_id
_entity_poly.type
_entity_poly.pdbx_seq_one_letter_code
_entity_poly.pdbx_strand_id
1 'polypeptide(L)'
;MAISLLLTKPSSIPTKQIFSNNKLYHKNDTVSVNPILKPCSSLRTDNNNITISNNHKLSWQKKLEQAFKDQLSDHYDYANDNSFQELVDKRCVDNIRMLIVDAVQNAKAGHPGMALGMAEVGHAMKYNSRNPKWFNRDRFVLSAGHGCLLQYVCLHLAGFQSVQLEDLKRLCKMGSRTPSHPENAMTEGIEVTTGPLGQGVANAVGLALAEAHLAARFNKPDAVIVDYRTYCIMGDGCAMEGISHEAASLAAHWKLNKLTLIYDDNHNTIDGPTSLVLSEDISARFKSLGWNTITVENIHDNLSSFKEALMAAANETKKPTFIRVKTLVGKLSAKEGTSKAHHGAFDENEVKKMREKVNWVDRDQFHVIPMVYREMQIQTDHGERLEKEWYSKVYNYRSEYPQEGAELDLLLNGGLLPGWENALPKWSTSDPLDATRGYSEKCLNQLAKVLPGLIGGSADLASSNKAYLLGYHDFSQPDSPWGRNIRYGVREHAMAGISNGIALHGGGLIPFAATFLIFSDYMKNSIRLSALSHAGVIYILTHDSIGLGEDGPTHQPVEQLAGLRAVPRLLVFRPPDGNETAGSYSVAIANRDVPSVIALSRQKIAANFEGTSADEVERGQRQPAEYKEKVLPSRVVKVGWREYVGVEGKVIGVEEFGASGAYLDTFKKYGFTIDNVTKVARSLLTIIGMLLAFALILGMAFADEEKDRVDKCKGQCMPYCENERHADHEKCNFACEVYCVGRKDVFFGHGPPIIISRSQDHFDPPQQ
;
A
#
# COMPACT_ATOMS: atom_id res chain seq x y z
N MET A 1 -23.63 25.34 22.59
CA MET A 1 -23.08 26.65 22.15
C MET A 1 -22.81 26.53 20.67
N ALA A 2 -23.64 27.19 19.87
CA ALA A 2 -23.78 27.04 18.43
C ALA A 2 -23.70 28.42 17.77
N ILE A 3 -22.93 28.56 16.69
CA ILE A 3 -22.96 29.63 15.66
C ILE A 3 -22.27 28.99 14.44
N SER A 4 -22.83 28.60 13.30
CA SER A 4 -23.95 29.02 12.42
C SER A 4 -23.70 30.27 11.56
N LEU A 5 -23.46 30.00 10.27
CA LEU A 5 -23.83 30.72 9.03
C LEU A 5 -23.30 32.13 8.75
N LEU A 6 -22.81 32.32 7.51
CA LEU A 6 -23.39 33.27 6.54
C LEU A 6 -22.95 32.95 5.10
N LEU A 7 -23.90 32.37 4.36
CA LEU A 7 -23.96 32.32 2.90
C LEU A 7 -24.53 33.63 2.38
N THR A 8 -23.91 34.24 1.38
CA THR A 8 -24.52 35.31 0.58
C THR A 8 -24.51 34.94 -0.91
N LYS A 9 -25.71 34.84 -1.49
CA LYS A 9 -25.96 34.85 -2.94
C LYS A 9 -25.59 36.22 -3.52
N PRO A 10 -25.37 36.29 -4.85
CA PRO A 10 -25.99 37.36 -5.61
C PRO A 10 -26.85 36.85 -6.77
N SER A 11 -27.82 37.70 -7.06
CA SER A 11 -28.95 37.61 -7.96
C SER A 11 -28.62 37.80 -9.45
N SER A 12 -29.48 37.20 -10.26
CA SER A 12 -29.78 37.43 -11.69
C SER A 12 -29.83 38.89 -12.16
N ILE A 13 -29.48 39.15 -13.44
CA ILE A 13 -29.94 40.22 -14.39
C ILE A 13 -29.14 40.05 -15.74
N PRO A 14 -29.62 40.45 -16.95
CA PRO A 14 -30.15 39.52 -17.96
C PRO A 14 -29.42 39.54 -19.32
N THR A 15 -29.80 38.61 -20.19
CA THR A 15 -29.49 38.47 -21.62
C THR A 15 -29.77 39.70 -22.49
N LYS A 16 -28.86 40.01 -23.45
CA LYS A 16 -29.18 40.64 -24.75
C LYS A 16 -28.10 40.38 -25.84
N GLN A 17 -28.54 39.73 -26.93
CA GLN A 17 -28.21 39.85 -28.38
C GLN A 17 -26.76 40.18 -28.81
N ILE A 18 -26.02 39.28 -29.48
CA ILE A 18 -26.01 38.90 -30.92
C ILE A 18 -25.78 40.06 -31.90
N PHE A 19 -24.62 40.07 -32.60
CA PHE A 19 -24.43 40.07 -34.08
C PHE A 19 -22.91 40.13 -34.42
N SER A 20 -22.35 39.02 -34.94
CA SER A 20 -21.80 38.83 -36.31
C SER A 20 -20.46 39.51 -36.64
N ASN A 21 -19.41 38.73 -36.94
CA ASN A 21 -19.06 38.40 -38.33
C ASN A 21 -17.81 37.50 -38.47
N ASN A 22 -17.96 36.57 -39.41
CA ASN A 22 -16.99 35.61 -39.94
C ASN A 22 -15.57 36.15 -40.20
N LYS A 23 -14.57 35.29 -40.02
CA LYS A 23 -13.71 34.84 -41.14
C LYS A 23 -12.94 33.56 -40.80
N LEU A 24 -13.15 32.56 -41.66
CA LEU A 24 -12.38 31.34 -41.77
C LEU A 24 -10.89 31.63 -41.98
N TYR A 25 -10.02 30.94 -41.24
CA TYR A 25 -8.72 30.51 -41.73
C TYR A 25 -8.46 29.08 -41.25
N HIS A 26 -8.62 28.12 -42.16
CA HIS A 26 -7.97 26.82 -42.07
C HIS A 26 -6.46 27.04 -42.23
N LYS A 27 -5.69 26.72 -41.19
CA LYS A 27 -4.30 26.29 -41.34
C LYS A 27 -3.98 25.26 -40.26
N ASN A 28 -3.66 24.06 -40.74
CA ASN A 28 -3.00 23.02 -39.98
C ASN A 28 -1.67 23.56 -39.48
N ASP A 29 -1.56 23.84 -38.19
CA ASP A 29 -0.27 23.88 -37.51
C ASP A 29 -0.43 23.07 -36.22
N THR A 30 0.24 21.92 -36.21
CA THR A 30 0.49 21.11 -35.04
C THR A 30 1.36 21.94 -34.09
N VAL A 31 0.72 22.65 -33.16
CA VAL A 31 1.44 23.32 -32.07
C VAL A 31 1.97 22.22 -31.15
N SER A 32 3.21 21.79 -31.39
CA SER A 32 3.98 21.03 -30.42
C SER A 32 4.25 21.95 -29.24
N VAL A 33 3.40 21.87 -28.22
CA VAL A 33 3.70 22.45 -26.91
C VAL A 33 4.80 21.58 -26.31
N ASN A 34 6.05 21.96 -26.56
CA ASN A 34 7.22 21.41 -25.87
C ASN A 34 7.34 22.10 -24.51
N PRO A 35 7.09 21.43 -23.37
CA PRO A 35 7.54 21.93 -22.08
C PRO A 35 9.02 21.56 -21.97
N ILE A 36 9.90 22.51 -22.27
CA ILE A 36 11.34 22.36 -22.02
C ILE A 36 11.52 22.34 -20.50
N LEU A 37 11.59 21.15 -19.90
CA LEU A 37 12.03 20.94 -18.52
C LEU A 37 13.52 21.28 -18.43
N LYS A 38 13.85 22.41 -17.80
CA LYS A 38 15.23 22.83 -17.54
C LYS A 38 15.65 22.44 -16.12
N PRO A 39 16.87 21.94 -15.91
CA PRO A 39 17.32 21.56 -14.58
C PRO A 39 17.57 22.80 -13.74
N CYS A 40 16.82 22.97 -12.66
CA CYS A 40 17.16 23.90 -11.59
C CYS A 40 18.33 23.33 -10.78
N SER A 41 19.58 23.48 -11.25
CA SER A 41 20.62 23.79 -10.26
C SER A 41 20.22 25.12 -9.59
N SER A 42 20.68 25.39 -8.37
CA SER A 42 20.26 26.50 -7.51
C SER A 42 20.39 27.91 -8.11
N LEU A 43 20.70 28.08 -9.40
CA LEU A 43 20.75 29.36 -10.12
C LEU A 43 20.25 29.31 -11.57
N ARG A 44 19.48 28.29 -12.00
CA ARG A 44 19.00 28.20 -13.40
C ARG A 44 17.47 28.10 -13.52
N THR A 45 16.81 29.23 -13.29
CA THR A 45 15.43 29.43 -13.76
C THR A 45 15.43 30.22 -15.07
N ASP A 46 14.72 29.69 -16.07
CA ASP A 46 14.28 30.33 -17.33
C ASP A 46 15.33 30.85 -18.31
N ASN A 47 14.87 31.16 -19.53
CA ASN A 47 15.65 31.39 -20.74
C ASN A 47 16.82 32.40 -20.61
N ASN A 48 17.96 32.05 -21.21
CA ASN A 48 19.17 32.86 -21.47
C ASN A 48 20.04 33.26 -20.26
N ASN A 49 21.27 32.74 -20.22
CA ASN A 49 22.45 33.30 -19.54
C ASN A 49 22.18 34.15 -18.29
N ILE A 50 21.71 33.54 -17.19
CA ILE A 50 21.76 34.22 -15.89
C ILE A 50 23.14 33.98 -15.29
N THR A 51 23.91 35.06 -15.17
CA THR A 51 25.20 35.06 -14.48
C THR A 51 25.00 34.80 -12.99
N ILE A 52 25.77 33.88 -12.40
CA ILE A 52 25.79 33.69 -10.94
C ILE A 52 26.14 35.03 -10.29
N SER A 53 25.30 35.52 -9.38
CA SER A 53 25.51 36.84 -8.77
C SER A 53 26.89 36.93 -8.10
N ASN A 54 27.59 38.05 -8.28
CA ASN A 54 28.91 38.25 -7.68
C ASN A 54 28.88 38.09 -6.15
N ASN A 55 27.80 38.53 -5.48
CA ASN A 55 27.62 38.34 -4.04
C ASN A 55 27.58 36.86 -3.64
N HIS A 56 26.94 36.02 -4.44
CA HIS A 56 26.93 34.58 -4.24
C HIS A 56 28.32 33.97 -4.46
N LYS A 57 29.02 34.38 -5.52
CA LYS A 57 30.41 33.94 -5.77
C LYS A 57 31.34 34.26 -4.60
N LEU A 58 31.30 35.51 -4.14
CA LEU A 58 32.10 35.99 -3.01
C LEU A 58 31.80 35.23 -1.71
N SER A 59 30.53 34.84 -1.49
CA SER A 59 30.14 34.09 -0.28
C SER A 59 30.70 32.67 -0.21
N TRP A 60 31.04 32.09 -1.35
CA TRP A 60 31.61 30.74 -1.47
C TRP A 60 33.11 30.75 -1.72
N GLN A 61 33.66 31.77 -2.39
CA GLN A 61 35.04 31.80 -2.89
C GLN A 61 36.08 31.35 -1.86
N LYS A 62 36.14 32.00 -0.69
CA LYS A 62 37.08 31.62 0.37
C LYS A 62 36.91 30.17 0.85
N LYS A 63 35.67 29.66 0.87
CA LYS A 63 35.38 28.27 1.27
C LYS A 63 35.83 27.28 0.21
N LEU A 64 35.64 27.59 -1.07
CA LEU A 64 36.08 26.75 -2.18
C LEU A 64 37.61 26.75 -2.31
N GLU A 65 38.26 27.91 -2.19
CA GLU A 65 39.73 28.04 -2.15
C GLU A 65 40.34 27.20 -1.02
N GLN A 66 39.74 27.23 0.17
CA GLN A 66 40.19 26.40 1.30
C GLN A 66 39.95 24.91 1.08
N ALA A 67 38.80 24.53 0.52
CA ALA A 67 38.42 23.13 0.35
C ALA A 67 39.19 22.43 -0.79
N PHE A 68 39.50 23.15 -1.87
CA PHE A 68 40.06 22.59 -3.09
C PHE A 68 41.44 23.17 -3.43
N LYS A 69 42.15 23.73 -2.44
CA LYS A 69 43.46 24.39 -2.62
C LYS A 69 44.45 23.56 -3.44
N ASP A 70 44.49 22.25 -3.20
CA ASP A 70 45.43 21.33 -3.85
C ASP A 70 44.95 20.84 -5.24
N GLN A 71 43.73 21.18 -5.63
CA GLN A 71 43.08 20.76 -6.89
C GLN A 71 42.89 21.92 -7.88
N LEU A 72 42.95 23.16 -7.40
CA LEU A 72 42.78 24.37 -8.21
C LEU A 72 44.15 24.90 -8.65
N SER A 73 44.27 25.34 -9.90
CA SER A 73 45.44 26.08 -10.35
C SER A 73 45.49 27.48 -9.72
N ASP A 74 46.68 28.09 -9.61
CA ASP A 74 46.87 29.47 -9.11
C ASP A 74 46.06 30.54 -9.87
N HIS A 75 45.47 30.16 -11.02
CA HIS A 75 44.67 31.02 -11.90
C HIS A 75 43.28 30.44 -12.20
N TYR A 76 42.67 29.68 -11.28
CA TYR A 76 41.34 29.13 -11.51
C TYR A 76 40.32 30.23 -11.80
N ASP A 77 39.63 30.10 -12.94
CA ASP A 77 38.69 31.12 -13.42
C ASP A 77 37.33 31.02 -12.72
N TYR A 78 37.21 31.71 -11.59
CA TYR A 78 35.93 31.90 -10.89
C TYR A 78 34.89 32.70 -11.70
N ALA A 79 35.24 33.26 -12.86
CA ALA A 79 34.29 33.93 -13.74
C ALA A 79 33.38 32.93 -14.48
N ASN A 80 33.84 31.69 -14.73
CA ASN A 80 33.03 30.68 -15.39
C ASN A 80 32.02 30.03 -14.42
N ASP A 81 30.75 30.39 -14.59
CA ASP A 81 29.63 29.96 -13.74
C ASP A 81 29.42 28.45 -13.68
N ASN A 82 29.66 27.71 -14.77
CA ASN A 82 29.51 26.25 -14.76
C ASN A 82 30.54 25.61 -13.84
N SER A 83 31.81 25.99 -14.02
CA SER A 83 32.93 25.45 -13.26
C SER A 83 32.83 25.83 -11.78
N PHE A 84 32.41 27.07 -11.50
CA PHE A 84 32.14 27.55 -10.15
C PHE A 84 31.02 26.74 -9.48
N GLN A 85 29.88 26.54 -10.16
CA GLN A 85 28.77 25.78 -9.60
C GLN A 85 29.16 24.33 -9.32
N GLU A 86 29.98 23.72 -10.17
CA GLU A 86 30.47 22.37 -9.94
C GLU A 86 31.29 22.25 -8.65
N LEU A 87 32.12 23.25 -8.33
CA LEU A 87 32.84 23.29 -7.05
C LEU A 87 31.90 23.48 -5.85
N VAL A 88 30.86 24.31 -5.99
CA VAL A 88 29.81 24.47 -4.97
C VAL A 88 29.11 23.12 -4.74
N ASP A 89 28.70 22.44 -5.80
CA ASP A 89 28.02 21.15 -5.73
C ASP A 89 28.92 20.08 -5.08
N LYS A 90 30.20 20.00 -5.48
CA LYS A 90 31.19 19.13 -4.84
C LYS A 90 31.27 19.40 -3.33
N ARG A 91 31.27 20.67 -2.93
CA ARG A 91 31.31 21.02 -1.51
C ARG A 91 30.02 20.71 -0.75
N CYS A 92 28.87 20.80 -1.40
CA CYS A 92 27.59 20.33 -0.85
C CYS A 92 27.62 18.81 -0.64
N VAL A 93 28.13 18.05 -1.61
CA VAL A 93 28.31 16.60 -1.53
C VAL A 93 29.25 16.21 -0.37
N ASP A 94 30.36 16.93 -0.17
CA ASP A 94 31.22 16.73 1.00
C ASP A 94 30.43 16.89 2.31
N ASN A 95 29.59 17.93 2.41
CA ASN A 95 28.81 18.15 3.63
C ASN A 95 27.78 17.04 3.85
N ILE A 96 27.13 16.54 2.79
CA ILE A 96 26.21 15.40 2.85
C ILE A 96 26.96 14.17 3.38
N ARG A 97 28.12 13.85 2.81
CA ARG A 97 28.95 12.72 3.26
C ARG A 97 29.35 12.85 4.73
N MET A 98 29.75 14.03 5.18
CA MET A 98 30.13 14.24 6.58
C MET A 98 28.94 14.09 7.54
N LEU A 99 27.74 14.54 7.15
CA LEU A 99 26.52 14.27 7.94
C LEU A 99 26.19 12.77 7.99
N ILE A 100 26.37 12.03 6.89
CA ILE A 100 26.20 10.57 6.86
C ILE A 100 27.18 9.89 7.82
N VAL A 101 28.47 10.26 7.76
CA VAL A 101 29.51 9.75 8.65
C VAL A 101 29.14 10.02 10.10
N ASP A 102 28.76 11.25 10.43
CA ASP A 102 28.44 11.65 11.81
C ASP A 102 27.18 10.96 12.33
N ALA A 103 26.13 10.87 11.52
CA ALA A 103 24.89 10.18 11.90
C ALA A 103 25.14 8.70 12.22
N VAL A 104 25.86 7.98 11.36
CA VAL A 104 26.19 6.56 11.60
C VAL A 104 27.14 6.41 12.78
N GLN A 105 28.15 7.27 12.90
CA GLN A 105 29.13 7.20 13.98
C GLN A 105 28.50 7.48 15.35
N ASN A 106 27.53 8.39 15.41
CA ASN A 106 26.78 8.69 16.62
C ASN A 106 25.77 7.59 16.96
N ALA A 107 25.03 7.08 15.96
CA ALA A 107 24.05 6.03 16.15
C ALA A 107 24.67 4.67 16.46
N LYS A 108 25.89 4.42 16.00
CA LYS A 108 26.56 3.10 15.94
C LYS A 108 25.73 2.07 15.16
N ALA A 109 24.94 2.54 14.20
CA ALA A 109 24.02 1.75 13.39
C ALA A 109 23.76 2.46 12.05
N GLY A 110 23.34 1.69 11.03
CA GLY A 110 23.00 2.18 9.70
C GLY A 110 23.90 1.63 8.58
N HIS A 111 23.58 2.04 7.35
CA HIS A 111 24.24 1.58 6.12
C HIS A 111 24.84 2.77 5.36
N PRO A 112 26.07 3.18 5.70
CA PRO A 112 26.68 4.36 5.07
C PRO A 112 27.15 4.09 3.64
N GLY A 113 27.38 2.83 3.24
CA GLY A 113 28.03 2.47 1.99
C GLY A 113 27.39 3.11 0.75
N MET A 114 26.12 2.76 0.49
CA MET A 114 25.36 3.33 -0.62
C MET A 114 25.18 4.85 -0.46
N ALA A 115 24.87 5.33 0.74
CA ALA A 115 24.62 6.75 0.98
C ALA A 115 25.85 7.63 0.67
N LEU A 116 27.06 7.14 0.96
CA LEU A 116 28.33 7.80 0.62
C LEU A 116 28.63 7.77 -0.89
N GLY A 117 28.36 6.62 -1.52
CA GLY A 117 28.57 6.41 -2.96
C GLY A 117 27.60 7.19 -3.85
N MET A 118 26.39 7.44 -3.35
CA MET A 118 25.31 8.12 -4.08
C MET A 118 25.09 9.57 -3.64
N ALA A 119 26.02 10.16 -2.88
CA ALA A 119 25.86 11.52 -2.34
C ALA A 119 25.74 12.60 -3.44
N GLU A 120 26.29 12.36 -4.63
CA GLU A 120 26.17 13.22 -5.82
C GLU A 120 24.75 13.23 -6.42
N VAL A 121 23.90 12.26 -6.11
CA VAL A 121 22.57 12.09 -6.71
C VAL A 121 21.51 13.02 -6.09
N GLY A 122 21.89 13.91 -5.16
CA GLY A 122 21.02 14.96 -4.61
C GLY A 122 20.63 15.99 -5.67
N HIS A 123 19.53 15.75 -6.39
CA HIS A 123 19.19 16.52 -7.58
C HIS A 123 17.96 17.45 -7.44
N ALA A 124 17.80 18.28 -8.48
CA ALA A 124 16.70 19.21 -8.70
C ALA A 124 15.38 18.48 -8.97
N MET A 125 14.62 18.22 -7.91
CA MET A 125 13.22 17.82 -7.99
C MET A 125 12.32 19.04 -7.82
N LYS A 126 11.13 19.01 -8.39
CA LYS A 126 10.07 19.95 -8.06
C LYS A 126 9.43 19.57 -6.73
N TYR A 127 9.78 20.23 -5.64
CA TYR A 127 9.19 19.99 -4.32
C TYR A 127 9.09 21.28 -3.51
N ASN A 128 8.21 21.31 -2.51
CA ASN A 128 8.21 22.33 -1.48
C ASN A 128 8.39 21.66 -0.11
N SER A 129 9.53 21.87 0.56
CA SER A 129 9.78 21.26 1.88
C SER A 129 8.86 21.79 2.98
N ARG A 130 8.26 22.98 2.78
CA ARG A 130 7.23 23.56 3.65
C ARG A 130 5.85 22.95 3.43
N ASN A 131 5.62 22.31 2.27
CA ASN A 131 4.43 21.52 2.01
C ASN A 131 4.79 20.17 1.33
N PRO A 132 5.24 19.17 2.10
CA PRO A 132 5.54 17.83 1.59
C PRO A 132 4.34 17.15 0.92
N LYS A 133 3.11 17.64 1.12
CA LYS A 133 1.87 17.09 0.57
C LYS A 133 1.41 17.80 -0.69
N TRP A 134 2.16 18.77 -1.23
CA TRP A 134 1.84 19.40 -2.50
C TRP A 134 1.57 18.34 -3.56
N PHE A 135 0.33 18.33 -4.09
CA PHE A 135 -0.16 17.27 -4.95
C PHE A 135 0.66 17.12 -6.24
N ASN A 136 1.13 18.23 -6.82
CA ASN A 136 1.83 18.24 -8.10
C ASN A 136 3.36 18.31 -7.97
N ARG A 137 3.94 17.90 -6.83
CA ARG A 137 5.40 17.75 -6.65
C ARG A 137 5.95 16.53 -7.40
N ASP A 138 7.23 16.50 -7.70
CA ASP A 138 7.89 15.25 -8.10
C ASP A 138 7.95 14.28 -6.92
N ARG A 139 7.83 12.98 -7.22
CA ARG A 139 7.86 11.90 -6.24
C ARG A 139 9.24 11.24 -6.21
N PHE A 140 9.74 10.92 -5.02
CA PHE A 140 11.00 10.20 -4.84
C PHE A 140 10.83 8.94 -4.01
N VAL A 141 11.34 7.83 -4.53
CA VAL A 141 11.35 6.53 -3.86
C VAL A 141 12.78 6.04 -3.72
N LEU A 142 13.18 5.69 -2.50
CA LEU A 142 14.44 5.00 -2.26
C LEU A 142 14.19 3.50 -2.15
N SER A 143 14.18 2.78 -3.26
CA SER A 143 13.95 1.34 -3.26
C SER A 143 15.07 0.56 -2.57
N ALA A 144 16.32 1.02 -2.68
CA ALA A 144 17.43 0.56 -1.85
C ALA A 144 17.33 1.18 -0.44
N GLY A 145 16.26 0.82 0.30
CA GLY A 145 15.86 1.50 1.53
C GLY A 145 16.93 1.53 2.63
N HIS A 146 17.88 0.59 2.62
CA HIS A 146 19.00 0.61 3.57
C HIS A 146 19.84 1.90 3.44
N GLY A 147 19.90 2.53 2.26
CA GLY A 147 20.56 3.83 2.03
C GLY A 147 19.80 5.05 2.58
N CYS A 148 18.83 4.86 3.48
CA CYS A 148 17.93 5.89 4.02
C CYS A 148 18.63 7.15 4.55
N LEU A 149 19.87 7.02 5.02
CA LEU A 149 20.73 8.13 5.43
C LEU A 149 20.85 9.22 4.38
N LEU A 150 21.03 8.85 3.10
CA LEU A 150 21.08 9.82 2.02
C LEU A 150 19.77 10.63 1.96
N GLN A 151 18.63 9.93 2.01
CA GLN A 151 17.32 10.55 1.97
C GLN A 151 17.07 11.45 3.18
N TYR A 152 17.38 11.00 4.40
CA TYR A 152 17.21 11.80 5.62
C TYR A 152 18.10 13.04 5.63
N VAL A 153 19.36 12.92 5.21
CA VAL A 153 20.27 14.07 5.11
C VAL A 153 19.77 15.06 4.06
N CYS A 154 19.31 14.59 2.90
CA CYS A 154 18.72 15.46 1.88
C CYS A 154 17.45 16.16 2.38
N LEU A 155 16.54 15.45 3.07
CA LEU A 155 15.34 16.05 3.67
C LEU A 155 15.70 17.12 4.72
N HIS A 156 16.70 16.84 5.56
CA HIS A 156 17.17 17.79 6.56
C HIS A 156 17.74 19.06 5.92
N LEU A 157 18.65 18.90 4.95
CA LEU A 157 19.28 20.02 4.26
C LEU A 157 18.27 20.83 3.44
N ALA A 158 17.25 20.17 2.87
CA ALA A 158 16.13 20.80 2.18
C ALA A 158 15.13 21.51 3.11
N GLY A 159 15.29 21.39 4.44
CA GLY A 159 14.48 22.11 5.41
C GLY A 159 13.13 21.45 5.75
N PHE A 160 12.98 20.15 5.49
CA PHE A 160 11.76 19.43 5.90
C PHE A 160 11.67 19.36 7.42
N GLN A 161 10.51 19.76 7.98
CA GLN A 161 10.28 19.75 9.43
C GLN A 161 10.29 18.34 10.05
N SER A 162 10.06 17.32 9.22
CA SER A 162 10.09 15.91 9.60
C SER A 162 11.49 15.40 9.95
N VAL A 163 12.55 16.05 9.46
CA VAL A 163 13.94 15.65 9.70
C VAL A 163 14.79 16.85 10.09
N GLN A 164 15.02 17.02 11.40
CA GLN A 164 15.92 18.01 11.96
C GLN A 164 17.28 17.39 12.29
N LEU A 165 18.28 18.22 12.62
CA LEU A 165 19.62 17.75 12.96
C LEU A 165 19.60 16.76 14.14
N GLU A 166 18.71 16.99 15.10
CA GLU A 166 18.49 16.10 16.25
C GLU A 166 17.90 14.73 15.84
N ASP A 167 17.10 14.67 14.78
CA ASP A 167 16.63 13.40 14.24
C ASP A 167 17.77 12.63 13.58
N LEU A 168 18.69 13.30 12.89
CA LEU A 168 19.90 12.66 12.33
C LEU A 168 20.79 12.08 13.44
N LYS A 169 20.95 12.79 14.56
CA LYS A 169 21.65 12.28 15.75
C LYS A 169 20.95 11.05 16.35
N ARG A 170 19.64 10.92 16.17
CA ARG A 170 18.81 9.81 16.67
C ARG A 170 18.52 8.73 15.63
N LEU A 171 19.31 8.64 14.57
CA LEU A 171 19.21 7.57 13.57
C LEU A 171 19.13 6.18 14.23
N CYS A 172 18.20 5.35 13.76
CA CYS A 172 17.98 3.97 14.24
C CYS A 172 17.66 3.87 15.75
N LYS A 173 17.25 4.96 16.42
CA LYS A 173 16.86 4.92 17.84
C LYS A 173 15.35 4.77 17.98
N MET A 174 14.92 4.12 19.06
CA MET A 174 13.51 3.96 19.40
C MET A 174 12.80 5.32 19.45
N GLY A 175 11.63 5.40 18.82
CA GLY A 175 10.83 6.63 18.73
C GLY A 175 11.47 7.77 17.94
N SER A 176 12.48 7.48 17.10
CA SER A 176 13.04 8.47 16.17
C SER A 176 12.20 8.57 14.89
N ARG A 177 12.24 9.73 14.25
CA ARG A 177 11.70 9.97 12.89
C ARG A 177 12.69 9.57 11.79
N THR A 178 13.80 8.93 12.15
CA THR A 178 14.84 8.43 11.24
C THR A 178 15.11 6.95 11.52
N PRO A 179 14.13 6.06 11.25
CA PRO A 179 14.30 4.62 11.39
C PRO A 179 15.41 4.06 10.48
N SER A 180 15.74 2.77 10.63
CA SER A 180 16.81 2.13 9.85
C SER A 180 16.50 1.96 8.36
N HIS A 181 15.23 2.10 7.99
CA HIS A 181 14.69 2.07 6.64
C HIS A 181 13.56 3.10 6.54
N PRO A 182 13.28 3.70 5.37
CA PRO A 182 12.27 4.75 5.23
C PRO A 182 10.88 4.20 5.53
N GLU A 183 10.13 4.88 6.41
CA GLU A 183 8.74 4.57 6.74
C GLU A 183 7.86 5.80 6.50
N ASN A 184 6.93 5.72 5.54
CA ASN A 184 6.08 6.86 5.13
C ASN A 184 5.14 7.32 6.26
N ALA A 185 4.71 6.39 7.11
CA ALA A 185 3.84 6.70 8.25
C ALA A 185 4.58 7.42 9.39
N MET A 186 5.93 7.38 9.41
CA MET A 186 6.74 7.99 10.47
C MET A 186 7.39 9.31 10.06
N THR A 187 7.74 9.47 8.78
CA THR A 187 8.59 10.57 8.31
C THR A 187 7.94 11.25 7.11
N GLU A 188 7.38 12.45 7.29
CA GLU A 188 6.84 13.20 6.15
C GLU A 188 7.94 13.52 5.13
N GLY A 189 7.61 13.50 3.84
CA GLY A 189 8.59 13.56 2.74
C GLY A 189 9.10 12.20 2.27
N ILE A 190 8.76 11.11 2.98
CA ILE A 190 8.92 9.74 2.49
C ILE A 190 7.62 9.31 1.80
N GLU A 191 7.67 9.02 0.51
CA GLU A 191 6.49 8.63 -0.27
C GLU A 191 5.95 7.25 0.12
N VAL A 192 6.85 6.28 0.29
CA VAL A 192 6.51 4.87 0.52
C VAL A 192 7.50 4.22 1.47
N THR A 193 7.04 3.22 2.23
CA THR A 193 7.92 2.42 3.09
C THR A 193 8.72 1.43 2.26
N THR A 194 10.05 1.46 2.39
CA THR A 194 10.97 0.56 1.68
C THR A 194 11.89 -0.18 2.65
N GLY A 195 12.74 -1.06 2.13
CA GLY A 195 13.63 -1.91 2.93
C GLY A 195 13.65 -3.32 2.36
N PRO A 196 12.49 -4.01 2.29
CA PRO A 196 12.36 -5.19 1.44
C PRO A 196 12.66 -4.78 -0.01
N LEU A 197 13.72 -5.37 -0.58
CA LEU A 197 14.30 -4.94 -1.84
C LEU A 197 13.31 -5.15 -3.01
N GLY A 198 13.45 -4.34 -4.06
CA GLY A 198 12.58 -4.39 -5.25
C GLY A 198 11.18 -3.76 -5.07
N GLN A 199 10.62 -3.71 -3.86
CA GLN A 199 9.27 -3.17 -3.60
C GLN A 199 9.13 -1.69 -3.98
N GLY A 200 10.15 -0.88 -3.67
CA GLY A 200 10.15 0.54 -4.04
C GLY A 200 10.11 0.77 -5.55
N VAL A 201 10.66 -0.13 -6.36
CA VAL A 201 10.52 -0.08 -7.82
C VAL A 201 9.05 -0.26 -8.22
N ALA A 202 8.37 -1.28 -7.69
CA ALA A 202 6.94 -1.49 -7.95
C ALA A 202 6.08 -0.32 -7.46
N ASN A 203 6.39 0.24 -6.28
CA ASN A 203 5.67 1.42 -5.78
C ASN A 203 5.86 2.64 -6.69
N ALA A 204 7.08 2.89 -7.17
CA ALA A 204 7.37 3.98 -8.11
C ALA A 204 6.60 3.83 -9.44
N VAL A 205 6.44 2.59 -9.93
CA VAL A 205 5.58 2.31 -11.09
C VAL A 205 4.12 2.68 -10.79
N GLY A 206 3.62 2.37 -9.59
CA GLY A 206 2.27 2.77 -9.16
C GLY A 206 2.06 4.28 -9.06
N LEU A 207 3.04 5.01 -8.52
CA LEU A 207 3.03 6.48 -8.46
C LEU A 207 3.01 7.08 -9.87
N ALA A 208 3.83 6.56 -10.79
CA ALA A 208 3.87 7.03 -12.18
C ALA A 208 2.61 6.66 -12.98
N LEU A 209 1.99 5.51 -12.73
CA LEU A 209 0.71 5.14 -13.33
C LEU A 209 -0.41 6.08 -12.85
N ALA A 210 -0.45 6.39 -11.55
CA ALA A 210 -1.41 7.33 -11.00
C ALA A 210 -1.28 8.73 -11.62
N GLU A 211 -0.04 9.19 -11.87
CA GLU A 211 0.23 10.42 -12.60
C GLU A 211 -0.37 10.39 -14.01
N ALA A 212 -0.01 9.37 -14.80
CA ALA A 212 -0.47 9.26 -16.18
C ALA A 212 -1.99 9.18 -16.29
N HIS A 213 -2.62 8.43 -15.37
CA HIS A 213 -4.09 8.30 -15.28
C HIS A 213 -4.76 9.63 -14.96
N LEU A 214 -4.31 10.32 -13.91
CA LEU A 214 -4.90 11.58 -13.48
C LEU A 214 -4.62 12.71 -14.47
N ALA A 215 -3.43 12.74 -15.07
CA ALA A 215 -3.09 13.67 -16.15
C ALA A 215 -4.04 13.49 -17.35
N ALA A 216 -4.27 12.26 -17.80
CA ALA A 216 -5.19 11.99 -18.89
C ALA A 216 -6.65 12.34 -18.59
N ARG A 217 -7.06 12.23 -17.32
CA ARG A 217 -8.42 12.59 -16.89
C ARG A 217 -8.64 14.10 -16.79
N PHE A 218 -7.66 14.83 -16.27
CA PHE A 218 -7.87 16.19 -15.80
C PHE A 218 -7.13 17.26 -16.60
N ASN A 219 -6.03 16.95 -17.28
CA ASN A 219 -5.37 17.95 -18.10
C ASN A 219 -6.21 18.30 -19.33
N LYS A 220 -6.18 19.58 -19.71
CA LYS A 220 -6.79 20.13 -20.92
C LYS A 220 -5.70 20.82 -21.75
N PRO A 221 -5.91 21.08 -23.05
CA PRO A 221 -4.91 21.72 -23.91
C PRO A 221 -4.40 23.07 -23.37
N ASP A 222 -5.25 23.81 -22.68
CA ASP A 222 -5.01 25.13 -22.08
C ASP A 222 -4.74 25.08 -20.56
N ALA A 223 -4.98 23.95 -19.90
CA ALA A 223 -4.81 23.80 -18.45
C ALA A 223 -4.17 22.45 -18.06
N VAL A 224 -2.86 22.49 -17.80
CA VAL A 224 -2.07 21.37 -17.28
C VAL A 224 -1.98 21.47 -15.76
N ILE A 225 -2.66 20.57 -15.05
CA ILE A 225 -2.79 20.57 -13.58
C ILE A 225 -2.24 19.31 -12.92
N VAL A 226 -2.06 18.22 -13.66
CA VAL A 226 -1.33 17.03 -13.18
C VAL A 226 -0.14 16.84 -14.12
N ASP A 227 1.04 17.17 -13.63
CA ASP A 227 2.27 17.06 -14.39
C ASP A 227 3.44 17.00 -13.42
N TYR A 228 3.88 15.81 -13.06
CA TYR A 228 5.04 15.60 -12.22
C TYR A 228 5.77 14.32 -12.60
N ARG A 229 6.98 14.14 -12.06
CA ARG A 229 7.82 12.97 -12.34
C ARG A 229 7.96 12.08 -11.12
N THR A 230 8.29 10.81 -11.36
CA THR A 230 8.64 9.86 -10.31
C THR A 230 10.07 9.38 -10.50
N TYR A 231 10.90 9.61 -9.50
CA TYR A 231 12.29 9.16 -9.43
C TYR A 231 12.43 8.04 -8.43
N CYS A 232 13.18 7.00 -8.78
CA CYS A 232 13.42 5.89 -7.86
C CYS A 232 14.87 5.45 -7.89
N ILE A 233 15.54 5.43 -6.74
CA ILE A 233 16.88 4.88 -6.61
C ILE A 233 16.81 3.41 -6.22
N MET A 234 17.48 2.56 -6.98
CA MET A 234 17.62 1.13 -6.73
C MET A 234 19.10 0.72 -6.76
N GLY A 235 19.43 -0.41 -6.14
CA GLY A 235 20.77 -1.01 -6.20
C GLY A 235 20.70 -2.46 -6.67
N ASP A 236 21.84 -3.15 -6.62
CA ASP A 236 21.98 -4.55 -7.08
C ASP A 236 20.95 -5.50 -6.47
N GLY A 237 20.69 -5.38 -5.17
CA GLY A 237 19.69 -6.18 -4.47
C GLY A 237 18.29 -6.04 -5.06
N CYS A 238 17.88 -4.81 -5.41
CA CYS A 238 16.61 -4.60 -6.09
C CYS A 238 16.62 -5.18 -7.51
N ALA A 239 17.74 -5.12 -8.23
CA ALA A 239 17.86 -5.63 -9.59
C ALA A 239 17.78 -7.16 -9.67
N MET A 240 18.15 -7.86 -8.60
CA MET A 240 18.01 -9.32 -8.46
C MET A 240 16.58 -9.75 -8.12
N GLU A 241 15.82 -8.92 -7.41
CA GLU A 241 14.46 -9.26 -6.96
C GLU A 241 13.46 -9.33 -8.12
N GLY A 242 12.72 -10.44 -8.21
CA GLY A 242 11.79 -10.74 -9.31
C GLY A 242 10.67 -9.70 -9.46
N ILE A 243 10.19 -9.14 -8.36
CA ILE A 243 9.18 -8.06 -8.37
C ILE A 243 9.62 -6.84 -9.20
N SER A 244 10.92 -6.52 -9.21
CA SER A 244 11.42 -5.39 -10.00
C SER A 244 11.36 -5.67 -11.50
N HIS A 245 11.52 -6.94 -11.91
CA HIS A 245 11.43 -7.38 -13.30
C HIS A 245 9.97 -7.32 -13.78
N GLU A 246 9.06 -7.84 -12.97
CA GLU A 246 7.61 -7.75 -13.20
C GLU A 246 7.17 -6.29 -13.39
N ALA A 247 7.52 -5.42 -12.44
CA ALA A 247 7.16 -4.01 -12.47
C ALA A 247 7.81 -3.25 -13.64
N ALA A 248 9.09 -3.51 -13.93
CA ALA A 248 9.78 -2.88 -15.05
C ALA A 248 9.20 -3.29 -16.41
N SER A 249 8.77 -4.54 -16.55
CA SER A 249 8.07 -5.03 -17.74
C SER A 249 6.76 -4.29 -17.96
N LEU A 250 5.95 -4.12 -16.90
CA LEU A 250 4.69 -3.38 -16.97
C LEU A 250 4.89 -1.88 -17.25
N ALA A 251 5.84 -1.23 -16.59
CA ALA A 251 6.08 0.20 -16.78
C ALA A 251 6.48 0.56 -18.24
N ALA A 252 7.25 -0.30 -18.89
CA ALA A 252 7.58 -0.12 -20.31
C ALA A 252 6.39 -0.41 -21.21
N HIS A 253 5.63 -1.48 -20.94
CA HIS A 253 4.40 -1.81 -21.67
C HIS A 253 3.40 -0.65 -21.62
N TRP A 254 3.26 -0.02 -20.46
CA TRP A 254 2.42 1.15 -20.21
C TRP A 254 3.04 2.49 -20.60
N LYS A 255 4.28 2.50 -21.12
CA LYS A 255 4.96 3.70 -21.61
C LYS A 255 5.01 4.84 -20.59
N LEU A 256 5.31 4.53 -19.33
CA LEU A 256 5.32 5.50 -18.22
C LEU A 256 6.53 6.45 -18.31
N ASN A 257 6.51 7.39 -19.26
CA ASN A 257 7.67 8.21 -19.61
C ASN A 257 8.13 9.21 -18.54
N LYS A 258 7.30 9.49 -17.53
CA LYS A 258 7.67 10.30 -16.37
C LYS A 258 8.28 9.51 -15.21
N LEU A 259 8.51 8.21 -15.39
CA LEU A 259 9.25 7.35 -14.47
C LEU A 259 10.74 7.33 -14.83
N THR A 260 11.60 7.57 -13.85
CA THR A 260 13.05 7.45 -13.98
C THR A 260 13.60 6.56 -12.85
N LEU A 261 14.16 5.41 -13.22
CA LEU A 261 14.92 4.57 -12.29
C LEU A 261 16.40 4.94 -12.37
N ILE A 262 17.01 5.15 -11.22
CA ILE A 262 18.43 5.43 -11.05
C ILE A 262 19.04 4.22 -10.35
N TYR A 263 19.86 3.48 -11.06
CA TYR A 263 20.50 2.28 -10.57
C TYR A 263 21.92 2.59 -10.10
N ASP A 264 22.15 2.39 -8.81
CA ASP A 264 23.47 2.41 -8.17
C ASP A 264 24.24 1.13 -8.55
N ASP A 265 25.06 1.23 -9.59
CA ASP A 265 25.94 0.17 -10.06
C ASP A 265 27.30 0.30 -9.36
N ASN A 266 27.38 -0.26 -8.16
CA ASN A 266 28.58 -0.23 -7.33
C ASN A 266 29.31 -1.58 -7.25
N HIS A 267 28.82 -2.58 -7.96
CA HIS A 267 29.35 -3.94 -8.05
C HIS A 267 29.46 -4.69 -6.70
N ASN A 268 28.69 -4.32 -5.68
CA ASN A 268 28.75 -4.93 -4.35
C ASN A 268 27.37 -5.24 -3.78
N THR A 269 27.24 -6.44 -3.21
CA THR A 269 26.13 -6.84 -2.33
C THR A 269 26.67 -7.08 -0.91
N ILE A 270 25.83 -7.57 0.00
CA ILE A 270 26.25 -7.91 1.36
C ILE A 270 27.33 -9.00 1.36
N ASP A 271 27.13 -10.05 0.56
CA ASP A 271 28.01 -11.23 0.57
C ASP A 271 29.34 -11.02 -0.15
N GLY A 272 29.47 -9.95 -0.94
CA GLY A 272 30.68 -9.70 -1.71
C GLY A 272 30.44 -8.96 -3.03
N PRO A 273 31.40 -9.06 -3.97
CA PRO A 273 31.21 -8.48 -5.29
C PRO A 273 30.05 -9.15 -6.04
N THR A 274 29.35 -8.39 -6.88
CA THR A 274 28.21 -8.89 -7.66
C THR A 274 28.56 -10.06 -8.55
N SER A 275 29.82 -10.19 -8.99
CA SER A 275 30.31 -11.31 -9.81
C SER A 275 30.12 -12.69 -9.20
N LEU A 276 29.81 -12.80 -7.90
CA LEU A 276 29.45 -14.05 -7.25
C LEU A 276 28.07 -14.59 -7.68
N VAL A 277 27.09 -13.71 -7.96
CA VAL A 277 25.67 -14.10 -8.15
C VAL A 277 24.91 -13.30 -9.21
N LEU A 278 25.47 -12.20 -9.71
CA LEU A 278 24.83 -11.27 -10.63
C LEU A 278 25.79 -10.95 -11.79
N SER A 279 25.56 -11.62 -12.92
CA SER A 279 26.37 -11.51 -14.15
C SER A 279 25.58 -11.09 -15.38
N GLU A 280 24.29 -10.76 -15.23
CA GLU A 280 23.47 -10.27 -16.34
C GLU A 280 23.82 -8.84 -16.74
N ASP A 281 23.57 -8.48 -18.00
CA ASP A 281 23.56 -7.09 -18.43
C ASP A 281 22.20 -6.46 -18.13
N ILE A 282 22.13 -5.79 -16.97
CA ILE A 282 20.92 -5.12 -16.49
C ILE A 282 20.48 -4.04 -17.50
N SER A 283 21.41 -3.25 -18.05
CA SER A 283 21.07 -2.22 -19.03
C SER A 283 20.47 -2.85 -20.29
N ALA A 284 21.01 -3.97 -20.77
CA ALA A 284 20.45 -4.70 -21.91
C ALA A 284 19.05 -5.26 -21.59
N ARG A 285 18.82 -5.78 -20.37
CA ARG A 285 17.49 -6.24 -19.93
C ARG A 285 16.47 -5.10 -19.92
N PHE A 286 16.80 -3.95 -19.36
CA PHE A 286 15.90 -2.79 -19.38
C PHE A 286 15.64 -2.30 -20.81
N LYS A 287 16.67 -2.29 -21.67
CA LYS A 287 16.53 -1.97 -23.09
C LYS A 287 15.60 -2.96 -23.81
N SER A 288 15.71 -4.26 -23.54
CA SER A 288 14.83 -5.27 -24.15
C SER A 288 13.38 -5.17 -23.69
N LEU A 289 13.14 -4.70 -22.45
CA LEU A 289 11.80 -4.39 -21.96
C LEU A 289 11.18 -3.17 -22.65
N GLY A 290 11.98 -2.30 -23.28
CA GLY A 290 11.52 -1.11 -23.99
C GLY A 290 11.83 0.22 -23.29
N TRP A 291 12.70 0.22 -22.27
CA TRP A 291 13.13 1.43 -21.58
C TRP A 291 14.12 2.24 -22.41
N ASN A 292 14.15 3.55 -22.18
CA ASN A 292 15.31 4.37 -22.52
C ASN A 292 16.43 4.08 -21.50
N THR A 293 17.66 3.85 -21.96
CA THR A 293 18.78 3.49 -21.09
C THR A 293 19.92 4.47 -21.23
N ILE A 294 20.38 5.04 -20.13
CA ILE A 294 21.50 5.99 -20.07
C ILE A 294 22.53 5.45 -19.09
N THR A 295 23.82 5.59 -19.42
CA THR A 295 24.91 5.23 -18.49
C THR A 295 25.67 6.49 -18.10
N VAL A 296 25.89 6.65 -16.80
CA VAL A 296 26.81 7.61 -16.20
C VAL A 296 28.04 6.84 -15.77
N GLU A 297 29.12 6.98 -16.55
CA GLU A 297 30.34 6.18 -16.40
C GLU A 297 31.14 6.50 -15.13
N ASN A 298 31.07 7.75 -14.66
CA ASN A 298 31.76 8.18 -13.45
C ASN A 298 31.10 9.45 -12.89
N ILE A 299 30.27 9.28 -11.85
CA ILE A 299 29.59 10.40 -11.19
C ILE A 299 30.52 11.19 -10.26
N HIS A 300 31.60 10.58 -9.77
CA HIS A 300 32.47 11.16 -8.76
C HIS A 300 33.36 12.28 -9.31
N ASP A 301 33.84 12.13 -10.54
CA ASP A 301 34.71 13.12 -11.18
C ASP A 301 33.92 14.15 -11.99
N ASN A 302 32.74 13.77 -12.51
CA ASN A 302 31.91 14.60 -13.37
C ASN A 302 30.43 14.58 -12.95
N LEU A 303 30.06 15.49 -12.05
CA LEU A 303 28.68 15.68 -11.62
C LEU A 303 27.76 16.18 -12.75
N SER A 304 28.29 16.84 -13.79
CA SER A 304 27.47 17.33 -14.91
C SER A 304 26.85 16.19 -15.70
N SER A 305 27.58 15.08 -15.84
CA SER A 305 27.11 13.89 -16.58
C SER A 305 25.80 13.32 -16.02
N PHE A 306 25.60 13.34 -14.70
CA PHE A 306 24.35 12.90 -14.08
C PHE A 306 23.21 13.91 -14.32
N LYS A 307 23.49 15.22 -14.27
CA LYS A 307 22.49 16.25 -14.61
C LYS A 307 22.05 16.15 -16.07
N GLU A 308 22.98 15.87 -16.98
CA GLU A 308 22.71 15.62 -18.39
C GLU A 308 21.85 14.38 -18.59
N ALA A 309 22.13 13.29 -17.86
CA ALA A 309 21.29 12.09 -17.87
C ALA A 309 19.86 12.36 -17.38
N LEU A 310 19.69 13.15 -16.31
CA LEU A 310 18.37 13.56 -15.82
C LEU A 310 17.62 14.46 -16.81
N MET A 311 18.30 15.39 -17.49
CA MET A 311 17.71 16.19 -18.56
C MET A 311 17.26 15.32 -19.73
N ALA A 312 18.10 14.37 -20.15
CA ALA A 312 17.75 13.43 -21.20
C ALA A 312 16.54 12.57 -20.81
N ALA A 313 16.48 12.10 -19.57
CA ALA A 313 15.31 11.39 -19.03
C ALA A 313 14.06 12.28 -18.99
N ALA A 314 14.20 13.58 -18.67
CA ALA A 314 13.10 14.54 -18.65
C ALA A 314 12.54 14.84 -20.06
N ASN A 315 13.42 14.83 -21.07
CA ASN A 315 13.07 15.05 -22.48
C ASN A 315 12.52 13.80 -23.18
N GLU A 316 12.64 12.62 -22.59
CA GLU A 316 12.01 11.40 -23.10
C GLU A 316 10.49 11.42 -22.86
N THR A 317 9.73 11.33 -23.95
CA THR A 317 8.27 11.53 -23.96
C THR A 317 7.48 10.24 -24.16
N LYS A 318 8.14 9.13 -24.46
CA LYS A 318 7.49 7.87 -24.87
C LYS A 318 7.84 6.67 -24.00
N LYS A 319 8.97 6.71 -23.28
CA LYS A 319 9.50 5.54 -22.57
C LYS A 319 9.90 5.90 -21.14
N PRO A 320 9.69 5.00 -20.16
CA PRO A 320 10.36 5.16 -18.89
C PRO A 320 11.89 5.11 -19.08
N THR A 321 12.64 5.79 -18.22
CA THR A 321 14.11 5.89 -18.35
C THR A 321 14.83 5.16 -17.22
N PHE A 322 15.83 4.35 -17.56
CA PHE A 322 16.74 3.67 -16.66
C PHE A 322 18.13 4.30 -16.79
N ILE A 323 18.62 4.89 -15.70
CA ILE A 323 19.94 5.51 -15.62
C ILE A 323 20.83 4.61 -14.78
N ARG A 324 21.80 3.95 -15.41
CA ARG A 324 22.87 3.20 -14.74
C ARG A 324 23.93 4.19 -14.29
N VAL A 325 24.16 4.32 -12.99
CA VAL A 325 25.17 5.22 -12.43
C VAL A 325 26.25 4.35 -11.81
N LYS A 326 27.45 4.38 -12.40
CA LYS A 326 28.60 3.69 -11.84
C LYS A 326 29.13 4.46 -10.63
N THR A 327 29.17 3.81 -9.47
CA THR A 327 29.63 4.41 -8.22
C THR A 327 30.60 3.51 -7.46
N LEU A 328 31.12 4.03 -6.34
CA LEU A 328 31.91 3.28 -5.38
C LEU A 328 31.20 3.25 -4.04
N VAL A 329 30.81 2.04 -3.60
CA VAL A 329 30.25 1.84 -2.26
C VAL A 329 31.22 2.33 -1.19
N GLY A 330 30.73 3.06 -0.21
CA GLY A 330 31.55 3.53 0.91
C GLY A 330 32.60 4.57 0.53
N LYS A 331 32.30 5.42 -0.47
CA LYS A 331 33.19 6.50 -0.89
C LYS A 331 33.78 7.25 0.31
N LEU A 332 35.08 7.54 0.25
CA LEU A 332 35.96 8.11 1.29
C LEU A 332 36.45 7.12 2.36
N SER A 333 35.77 6.01 2.61
CA SER A 333 36.17 5.05 3.65
C SER A 333 37.45 4.28 3.27
N ALA A 334 38.05 3.59 4.24
CA ALA A 334 39.16 2.66 3.97
C ALA A 334 38.66 1.37 3.29
N LYS A 335 37.34 1.14 3.28
CA LYS A 335 36.66 -0.03 2.73
C LYS A 335 35.98 0.27 1.38
N GLU A 336 36.25 1.44 0.79
CA GLU A 336 35.67 1.91 -0.48
C GLU A 336 35.77 0.83 -1.57
N GLY A 337 34.67 0.65 -2.31
CA GLY A 337 34.59 -0.33 -3.40
C GLY A 337 34.45 -1.79 -2.96
N THR A 338 34.27 -2.06 -1.66
CA THR A 338 34.12 -3.43 -1.12
C THR A 338 32.83 -3.60 -0.32
N SER A 339 32.29 -4.81 -0.29
CA SER A 339 31.09 -5.17 0.49
C SER A 339 31.22 -4.86 1.99
N LYS A 340 32.46 -4.78 2.51
CA LYS A 340 32.72 -4.40 3.91
C LYS A 340 32.28 -2.96 4.25
N ALA A 341 32.07 -2.11 3.25
CA ALA A 341 31.54 -0.76 3.45
C ALA A 341 30.01 -0.69 3.48
N HIS A 342 29.31 -1.80 3.24
CA HIS A 342 27.85 -1.82 3.12
C HIS A 342 27.14 -1.34 4.40
N HIS A 343 27.61 -1.79 5.58
CA HIS A 343 26.98 -1.50 6.86
C HIS A 343 27.97 -1.18 7.98
N GLY A 344 27.46 -0.57 9.05
CA GLY A 344 28.18 -0.38 10.30
C GLY A 344 28.92 0.96 10.42
N ALA A 345 29.44 1.20 11.61
CA ALA A 345 30.23 2.38 11.93
C ALA A 345 31.69 2.24 11.51
N PHE A 346 32.38 3.38 11.49
CA PHE A 346 33.79 3.48 11.17
C PHE A 346 34.62 3.51 12.46
N ASP A 347 35.88 3.10 12.40
CA ASP A 347 36.80 3.34 13.50
C ASP A 347 37.20 4.84 13.56
N GLU A 348 37.65 5.31 14.72
CA GLU A 348 37.93 6.75 14.92
C GLU A 348 39.05 7.27 13.99
N ASN A 349 40.04 6.44 13.69
CA ASN A 349 41.13 6.81 12.79
C ASN A 349 40.64 6.89 11.34
N GLU A 350 39.73 5.99 10.94
CA GLU A 350 39.05 6.01 9.65
C GLU A 350 38.21 7.28 9.49
N VAL A 351 37.41 7.65 10.49
CA VAL A 351 36.65 8.92 10.47
C VAL A 351 37.57 10.12 10.30
N LYS A 352 38.70 10.16 11.02
CA LYS A 352 39.69 11.24 10.88
C LYS A 352 40.23 11.32 9.46
N LYS A 353 40.64 10.18 8.87
CA LYS A 353 41.13 10.12 7.48
C LYS A 353 40.06 10.52 6.46
N MET A 354 38.81 10.12 6.67
CA MET A 354 37.68 10.53 5.82
C MET A 354 37.51 12.05 5.83
N ARG A 355 37.62 12.68 7.01
CA ARG A 355 37.55 14.15 7.17
C ARG A 355 38.75 14.86 6.53
N GLU A 356 39.96 14.28 6.62
CA GLU A 356 41.16 14.80 5.96
C GLU A 356 41.00 14.82 4.43
N LYS A 357 40.45 13.75 3.83
CA LYS A 357 40.23 13.65 2.36
C LYS A 357 39.37 14.78 1.78
N VAL A 358 38.52 15.41 2.58
CA VAL A 358 37.61 16.49 2.17
C VAL A 358 37.88 17.81 2.91
N ASN A 359 39.06 17.98 3.51
CA ASN A 359 39.44 19.20 4.23
C ASN A 359 38.36 19.63 5.27
N TRP A 360 38.06 18.72 6.21
CA TRP A 360 36.98 18.84 7.21
C TRP A 360 37.44 18.60 8.67
N VAL A 361 38.75 18.62 8.91
CA VAL A 361 39.34 18.32 10.23
C VAL A 361 39.10 19.39 11.30
N ASP A 362 38.82 20.61 10.88
CA ASP A 362 38.64 21.80 11.73
C ASP A 362 37.17 22.05 12.13
N ARG A 363 36.29 21.07 11.89
CA ARG A 363 34.84 21.22 12.05
C ARG A 363 34.27 20.21 13.03
N ASP A 364 33.34 20.69 13.85
CA ASP A 364 32.57 19.87 14.78
C ASP A 364 31.75 18.78 14.07
N GLN A 365 31.34 17.77 14.83
CA GLN A 365 30.38 16.79 14.35
C GLN A 365 29.04 17.45 14.03
N PHE A 366 28.35 16.94 13.01
CA PHE A 366 27.08 17.45 12.50
C PHE A 366 27.14 18.89 11.97
N HIS A 367 28.34 19.39 11.66
CA HIS A 367 28.51 20.72 11.11
C HIS A 367 27.93 20.84 9.70
N VAL A 368 27.07 21.85 9.50
CA VAL A 368 26.56 22.24 8.18
C VAL A 368 27.11 23.60 7.81
N ILE A 369 27.72 23.70 6.63
CA ILE A 369 28.14 24.98 6.06
C ILE A 369 26.87 25.82 5.86
N PRO A 370 26.78 27.04 6.41
CA PRO A 370 25.57 27.86 6.29
C PRO A 370 25.13 28.10 4.83
N MET A 371 26.08 28.18 3.92
CA MET A 371 25.82 28.32 2.49
C MET A 371 25.15 27.09 1.85
N VAL A 372 25.37 25.88 2.38
CA VAL A 372 24.66 24.67 1.90
C VAL A 372 23.17 24.76 2.18
N TYR A 373 22.78 25.23 3.38
CA TYR A 373 21.36 25.53 3.64
C TYR A 373 20.82 26.58 2.69
N ARG A 374 21.62 27.58 2.31
CA ARG A 374 21.21 28.59 1.33
C ARG A 374 20.95 28.00 -0.05
N GLU A 375 21.80 27.08 -0.54
CA GLU A 375 21.58 26.38 -1.81
C GLU A 375 20.25 25.62 -1.81
N MET A 376 19.97 24.91 -0.72
CA MET A 376 18.76 24.11 -0.57
C MET A 376 17.52 24.98 -0.36
N GLN A 377 17.67 26.13 0.32
CA GLN A 377 16.60 27.10 0.52
C GLN A 377 16.15 27.71 -0.81
N ILE A 378 17.07 27.96 -1.75
CA ILE A 378 16.73 28.46 -3.08
C ILE A 378 15.80 27.48 -3.82
N GLN A 379 16.05 26.17 -3.69
CA GLN A 379 15.18 25.13 -4.28
C GLN A 379 13.80 25.12 -3.63
N THR A 380 13.75 25.24 -2.30
CA THR A 380 12.48 25.32 -1.56
C THR A 380 11.67 26.55 -1.97
N ASP A 381 12.30 27.72 -2.08
CA ASP A 381 11.64 28.96 -2.47
C ASP A 381 11.16 28.90 -3.93
N HIS A 382 11.90 28.22 -4.80
CA HIS A 382 11.44 27.93 -6.15
C HIS A 382 10.21 27.01 -6.15
N GLY A 383 10.24 25.92 -5.37
CA GLY A 383 9.12 25.03 -5.17
C GLY A 383 7.86 25.73 -4.65
N GLU A 384 8.00 26.63 -3.69
CA GLU A 384 6.90 27.43 -3.17
C GLU A 384 6.29 28.34 -4.25
N ARG A 385 7.10 28.92 -5.14
CA ARG A 385 6.60 29.68 -6.29
C ARG A 385 5.82 28.79 -7.26
N LEU A 386 6.37 27.64 -7.63
CA LEU A 386 5.71 26.69 -8.52
C LEU A 386 4.39 26.16 -7.93
N GLU A 387 4.35 25.94 -6.62
CA GLU A 387 3.13 25.54 -5.94
C GLU A 387 2.07 26.64 -5.95
N LYS A 388 2.45 27.90 -5.67
CA LYS A 388 1.53 29.06 -5.77
C LYS A 388 0.97 29.20 -7.19
N GLU A 389 1.83 29.10 -8.20
CA GLU A 389 1.42 29.11 -9.61
C GLU A 389 0.48 27.95 -9.93
N TRP A 390 0.75 26.76 -9.40
CA TRP A 390 -0.13 25.61 -9.56
C TRP A 390 -1.50 25.84 -8.94
N TYR A 391 -1.59 26.40 -7.73
CA TYR A 391 -2.88 26.76 -7.12
C TYR A 391 -3.65 27.80 -7.94
N SER A 392 -2.97 28.79 -8.52
CA SER A 392 -3.61 29.74 -9.45
C SER A 392 -4.16 29.05 -10.69
N LYS A 393 -3.41 28.10 -11.28
CA LYS A 393 -3.89 27.29 -12.42
C LYS A 393 -5.11 26.44 -12.04
N VAL A 394 -5.08 25.77 -10.88
CA VAL A 394 -6.22 24.97 -10.38
C VAL A 394 -7.44 25.85 -10.12
N TYR A 395 -7.26 27.06 -9.60
CA TYR A 395 -8.36 28.00 -9.39
C TYR A 395 -9.05 28.39 -10.72
N ASN A 396 -8.26 28.73 -11.74
CA ASN A 396 -8.80 29.04 -13.08
C ASN A 396 -9.45 27.80 -13.70
N TYR A 397 -8.79 26.64 -13.60
CA TYR A 397 -9.31 25.35 -14.08
C TYR A 397 -10.71 25.05 -13.53
N ARG A 398 -10.94 25.25 -12.22
CA ARG A 398 -12.27 25.04 -11.61
C ARG A 398 -13.36 25.94 -12.18
N SER A 399 -12.98 27.13 -12.65
CA SER A 399 -13.92 28.09 -13.24
C SER A 399 -14.23 27.74 -14.69
N GLU A 400 -13.23 27.31 -15.46
CA GLU A 400 -13.35 26.95 -16.88
C GLU A 400 -13.93 25.54 -17.09
N TYR A 401 -13.60 24.60 -16.20
CA TYR A 401 -13.98 23.19 -16.24
C TYR A 401 -14.69 22.78 -14.94
N PRO A 402 -15.89 23.30 -14.65
CA PRO A 402 -16.52 23.15 -13.34
C PRO A 402 -16.88 21.71 -12.97
N GLN A 403 -17.19 20.85 -13.95
CA GLN A 403 -17.50 19.44 -13.69
C GLN A 403 -16.24 18.65 -13.32
N GLU A 404 -15.20 18.73 -14.15
CA GLU A 404 -13.92 18.08 -13.88
C GLU A 404 -13.21 18.68 -12.66
N GLY A 405 -13.35 19.99 -12.43
CA GLY A 405 -12.87 20.68 -11.23
C GLY A 405 -13.51 20.14 -9.95
N ALA A 406 -14.83 19.93 -9.95
CA ALA A 406 -15.53 19.33 -8.81
C ALA A 406 -15.11 17.87 -8.58
N GLU A 407 -14.91 17.09 -9.65
CA GLU A 407 -14.43 15.71 -9.52
C GLU A 407 -12.97 15.65 -9.03
N LEU A 408 -12.10 16.55 -9.50
CA LEU A 408 -10.74 16.69 -9.01
C LEU A 408 -10.75 17.04 -7.51
N ASP A 409 -11.57 17.99 -7.10
CA ASP A 409 -11.70 18.39 -5.69
C ASP A 409 -12.19 17.23 -4.83
N LEU A 410 -13.15 16.46 -5.32
CA LEU A 410 -13.61 15.25 -4.66
C LEU A 410 -12.46 14.26 -4.46
N LEU A 411 -11.66 13.98 -5.50
CA LEU A 411 -10.51 13.08 -5.41
C LEU A 411 -9.44 13.60 -4.45
N LEU A 412 -9.05 14.87 -4.54
CA LEU A 412 -8.07 15.49 -3.65
C LEU A 412 -8.53 15.50 -2.18
N ASN A 413 -9.84 15.44 -1.93
CA ASN A 413 -10.44 15.31 -0.60
C ASN A 413 -10.82 13.86 -0.23
N GLY A 414 -10.19 12.85 -0.86
CA GLY A 414 -10.35 11.45 -0.46
C GLY A 414 -11.43 10.68 -1.22
N GLY A 415 -12.04 11.25 -2.25
CA GLY A 415 -12.77 10.52 -3.30
C GLY A 415 -14.10 9.85 -2.90
N LEU A 416 -14.65 10.15 -1.71
CA LEU A 416 -15.92 9.57 -1.23
C LEU A 416 -17.06 10.59 -1.33
N LEU A 417 -18.11 10.22 -2.06
CA LEU A 417 -19.37 10.99 -2.10
C LEU A 417 -20.24 10.66 -0.89
N PRO A 418 -20.92 11.62 -0.25
CA PRO A 418 -21.90 11.31 0.78
C PRO A 418 -22.96 10.30 0.28
N GLY A 419 -23.17 9.23 1.04
CA GLY A 419 -24.16 8.19 0.71
C GLY A 419 -23.72 7.20 -0.38
N TRP A 420 -22.42 7.13 -0.73
CA TRP A 420 -21.88 6.19 -1.71
C TRP A 420 -22.22 4.72 -1.40
N GLU A 421 -22.34 4.38 -0.12
CA GLU A 421 -22.69 3.06 0.40
C GLU A 421 -24.06 2.57 -0.09
N ASN A 422 -24.98 3.50 -0.40
CA ASN A 422 -26.31 3.17 -0.93
C ASN A 422 -26.28 2.57 -2.33
N ALA A 423 -25.14 2.67 -3.04
CA ALA A 423 -24.96 2.00 -4.33
C ALA A 423 -24.79 0.48 -4.19
N LEU A 424 -24.42 -0.02 -3.00
CA LEU A 424 -24.23 -1.44 -2.77
C LEU A 424 -25.57 -2.20 -2.91
N PRO A 425 -25.61 -3.30 -3.68
CA PRO A 425 -26.82 -4.10 -3.81
C PRO A 425 -27.22 -4.74 -2.47
N LYS A 426 -28.51 -5.07 -2.35
CA LYS A 426 -29.08 -5.85 -1.25
C LYS A 426 -29.75 -7.08 -1.82
N TRP A 427 -29.67 -8.19 -1.09
CA TRP A 427 -30.26 -9.46 -1.46
C TRP A 427 -31.22 -9.95 -0.39
N SER A 428 -32.31 -10.57 -0.84
CA SER A 428 -33.30 -11.29 -0.06
C SER A 428 -32.97 -12.78 0.00
N THR A 429 -33.58 -13.51 0.94
CA THR A 429 -33.43 -14.97 1.06
C THR A 429 -34.04 -15.72 -0.14
N SER A 430 -34.92 -15.08 -0.91
CA SER A 430 -35.53 -15.63 -2.12
C SER A 430 -34.73 -15.38 -3.41
N ASP A 431 -33.68 -14.56 -3.36
CA ASP A 431 -32.90 -14.26 -4.56
C ASP A 431 -32.07 -15.46 -5.05
N PRO A 432 -31.82 -15.58 -6.36
CA PRO A 432 -31.09 -16.71 -6.93
C PRO A 432 -29.66 -16.84 -6.38
N LEU A 433 -29.21 -18.09 -6.26
CA LEU A 433 -27.86 -18.43 -5.83
C LEU A 433 -26.81 -17.96 -6.84
N ASP A 434 -25.71 -17.44 -6.32
CA ASP A 434 -24.51 -17.08 -7.07
C ASP A 434 -23.27 -17.35 -6.20
N ALA A 435 -22.08 -17.31 -6.78
CA ALA A 435 -20.84 -17.33 -6.02
C ALA A 435 -20.58 -15.96 -5.38
N THR A 436 -19.88 -15.91 -4.25
CA THR A 436 -19.48 -14.61 -3.64
C THR A 436 -18.62 -13.77 -4.59
N ARG A 437 -17.80 -14.37 -5.46
CA ARG A 437 -17.12 -13.63 -6.55
C ARG A 437 -18.10 -12.96 -7.53
N GLY A 438 -19.25 -13.59 -7.79
CA GLY A 438 -20.33 -13.03 -8.61
C GLY A 438 -21.12 -11.94 -7.90
N TYR A 439 -21.26 -12.00 -6.57
CA TYR A 439 -21.78 -10.87 -5.79
C TYR A 439 -20.77 -9.71 -5.71
N SER A 440 -19.47 -10.02 -5.57
CA SER A 440 -18.37 -9.06 -5.59
C SER A 440 -18.32 -8.28 -6.91
N GLU A 441 -18.50 -8.94 -8.07
CA GLU A 441 -18.64 -8.28 -9.38
C GLU A 441 -19.75 -7.23 -9.37
N LYS A 442 -20.93 -7.57 -8.83
CA LYS A 442 -22.08 -6.66 -8.75
C LYS A 442 -21.81 -5.49 -7.82
N CYS A 443 -21.22 -5.72 -6.65
CA CYS A 443 -20.80 -4.67 -5.72
C CYS A 443 -19.79 -3.72 -6.40
N LEU A 444 -18.71 -4.28 -6.94
CA LEU A 444 -17.61 -3.55 -7.56
C LEU A 444 -18.12 -2.64 -8.69
N ASN A 445 -19.01 -3.14 -9.54
CA ASN A 445 -19.56 -2.38 -10.67
C ASN A 445 -20.61 -1.33 -10.29
N GLN A 446 -21.34 -1.50 -9.18
CA GLN A 446 -22.19 -0.40 -8.68
C GLN A 446 -21.33 0.68 -8.03
N LEU A 447 -20.32 0.29 -7.26
CA LEU A 447 -19.38 1.21 -6.62
C LEU A 447 -18.61 2.04 -7.65
N ALA A 448 -18.19 1.44 -8.77
CA ALA A 448 -17.45 2.14 -9.82
C ALA A 448 -18.19 3.39 -10.36
N LYS A 449 -19.52 3.36 -10.37
CA LYS A 449 -20.39 4.45 -10.84
C LYS A 449 -20.40 5.65 -9.91
N VAL A 450 -20.20 5.44 -8.61
CA VAL A 450 -20.28 6.49 -7.57
C VAL A 450 -18.93 6.82 -6.94
N LEU A 451 -17.92 5.97 -7.12
CA LEU A 451 -16.57 6.19 -6.63
C LEU A 451 -15.64 6.49 -7.81
N PRO A 452 -15.41 7.77 -8.16
CA PRO A 452 -14.57 8.12 -9.30
C PRO A 452 -13.10 7.73 -9.11
N GLY A 453 -12.68 7.49 -7.87
CA GLY A 453 -11.34 7.03 -7.53
C GLY A 453 -11.10 5.53 -7.68
N LEU A 454 -12.15 4.68 -7.76
CA LEU A 454 -11.98 3.23 -7.82
C LEU A 454 -11.24 2.80 -9.09
N ILE A 455 -10.09 2.16 -8.96
CA ILE A 455 -9.23 1.77 -10.08
C ILE A 455 -8.57 0.44 -9.73
N GLY A 456 -8.28 -0.41 -10.69
CA GLY A 456 -7.60 -1.66 -10.37
C GLY A 456 -7.82 -2.72 -11.43
N GLY A 457 -7.45 -3.95 -11.09
CA GLY A 457 -7.66 -5.06 -11.99
C GLY A 457 -7.13 -6.35 -11.41
N SER A 458 -6.70 -7.23 -12.31
CA SER A 458 -6.35 -8.60 -11.97
C SER A 458 -5.03 -9.02 -12.59
N ALA A 459 -4.34 -9.94 -11.91
CA ALA A 459 -3.19 -10.65 -12.43
C ALA A 459 -3.63 -11.73 -13.43
N ASP A 460 -4.03 -11.30 -14.63
CA ASP A 460 -4.49 -12.15 -15.76
C ASP A 460 -5.74 -13.02 -15.50
N LEU A 461 -6.46 -12.75 -14.41
CA LEU A 461 -7.59 -13.56 -13.96
C LEU A 461 -8.90 -12.75 -13.90
N ALA A 462 -8.99 -11.62 -14.60
CA ALA A 462 -10.12 -10.68 -14.46
C ALA A 462 -11.49 -11.33 -14.65
N SER A 463 -11.63 -12.22 -15.65
CA SER A 463 -12.86 -12.97 -15.91
C SER A 463 -13.15 -14.04 -14.86
N SER A 464 -12.12 -14.67 -14.31
CA SER A 464 -12.21 -15.71 -13.28
C SER A 464 -12.47 -15.13 -11.88
N ASN A 465 -11.83 -14.02 -11.55
CA ASN A 465 -12.05 -13.26 -10.33
C ASN A 465 -13.36 -12.46 -10.39
N LYS A 466 -13.89 -12.21 -11.59
CA LYS A 466 -15.01 -11.30 -11.84
C LYS A 466 -14.71 -9.86 -11.35
N ALA A 467 -13.45 -9.45 -11.53
CA ALA A 467 -12.91 -8.18 -11.08
C ALA A 467 -12.58 -7.29 -12.28
N TYR A 468 -13.62 -6.89 -13.01
CA TYR A 468 -13.54 -5.99 -14.16
C TYR A 468 -14.61 -4.91 -14.05
N LEU A 469 -14.22 -3.64 -14.23
CA LEU A 469 -15.12 -2.50 -14.21
C LEU A 469 -15.80 -2.36 -15.58
N LEU A 470 -17.04 -2.84 -15.68
CA LEU A 470 -17.88 -2.78 -16.87
C LEU A 470 -18.18 -1.31 -17.24
N GLY A 471 -18.07 -1.00 -18.54
CA GLY A 471 -18.26 0.36 -19.04
C GLY A 471 -17.04 1.28 -18.87
N TYR A 472 -15.94 0.79 -18.29
CA TYR A 472 -14.68 1.53 -18.19
C TYR A 472 -13.60 0.88 -19.06
N HIS A 473 -12.70 1.70 -19.60
CA HIS A 473 -11.61 1.25 -20.44
C HIS A 473 -10.47 0.62 -19.65
N ASP A 474 -9.71 -0.24 -20.32
CA ASP A 474 -8.38 -0.65 -19.88
C ASP A 474 -7.44 0.56 -19.88
N PHE A 475 -6.56 0.66 -18.88
CA PHE A 475 -5.46 1.63 -18.88
C PHE A 475 -4.47 1.21 -19.97
N SER A 476 -4.32 2.03 -21.00
CA SER A 476 -3.41 1.79 -22.12
C SER A 476 -2.92 3.12 -22.69
N GLN A 477 -1.63 3.23 -22.98
CA GLN A 477 -1.06 4.44 -23.61
C GLN A 477 -0.69 4.20 -25.09
N PRO A 478 -1.14 5.06 -26.02
CA PRO A 478 -1.86 6.33 -25.81
C PRO A 478 -3.39 6.22 -25.84
N ASP A 479 -3.94 5.02 -26.08
CA ASP A 479 -5.34 4.87 -26.53
C ASP A 479 -6.39 5.20 -25.46
N SER A 480 -6.12 4.84 -24.19
CA SER A 480 -7.01 5.05 -23.06
C SER A 480 -6.25 5.23 -21.73
N PRO A 481 -5.37 6.22 -21.60
CA PRO A 481 -4.61 6.48 -20.37
C PRO A 481 -5.50 6.85 -19.17
N TRP A 482 -6.74 7.29 -19.39
CA TRP A 482 -7.75 7.51 -18.34
C TRP A 482 -8.45 6.22 -17.87
N GLY A 483 -8.07 5.06 -18.43
CA GLY A 483 -8.69 3.76 -18.14
C GLY A 483 -8.59 3.37 -16.67
N ARG A 484 -9.65 2.73 -16.16
CA ARG A 484 -9.76 2.32 -14.74
C ARG A 484 -9.54 0.83 -14.52
N ASN A 485 -9.46 0.05 -15.60
CA ASN A 485 -9.10 -1.37 -15.56
C ASN A 485 -7.61 -1.54 -15.84
N ILE A 486 -6.85 -2.08 -14.88
CA ILE A 486 -5.41 -2.32 -15.03
C ILE A 486 -5.17 -3.80 -15.36
N ARG A 487 -4.49 -4.05 -16.48
CA ARG A 487 -4.08 -5.41 -16.90
C ARG A 487 -2.67 -5.68 -16.41
N TYR A 488 -2.53 -6.36 -15.27
CA TYR A 488 -1.22 -6.65 -14.67
C TYR A 488 -0.49 -7.83 -15.33
N GLY A 489 -1.21 -8.71 -16.05
CA GLY A 489 -0.68 -10.02 -16.45
C GLY A 489 -0.36 -10.89 -15.22
N VAL A 490 0.32 -12.03 -15.41
CA VAL A 490 0.64 -12.97 -14.31
C VAL A 490 1.80 -12.42 -13.45
N ARG A 491 1.49 -11.44 -12.61
CA ARG A 491 2.46 -10.62 -11.85
C ARG A 491 1.88 -10.16 -10.51
N GLU A 492 1.47 -11.10 -9.66
CA GLU A 492 0.81 -10.83 -8.38
C GLU A 492 1.65 -9.93 -7.48
N HIS A 493 2.96 -10.19 -7.42
CA HIS A 493 3.86 -9.48 -6.52
C HIS A 493 3.97 -8.00 -6.91
N ALA A 494 4.23 -7.72 -8.20
CA ALA A 494 4.22 -6.35 -8.70
C ALA A 494 2.82 -5.72 -8.69
N MET A 495 1.74 -6.46 -8.96
CA MET A 495 0.37 -5.94 -8.86
C MET A 495 0.10 -5.34 -7.48
N ALA A 496 0.45 -6.06 -6.42
CA ALA A 496 0.28 -5.57 -5.05
C ALA A 496 1.22 -4.39 -4.73
N GLY A 497 2.49 -4.45 -5.15
CA GLY A 497 3.43 -3.33 -4.97
C GLY A 497 3.04 -2.05 -5.72
N ILE A 498 2.57 -2.18 -6.97
CA ILE A 498 2.05 -1.08 -7.79
C ILE A 498 0.80 -0.49 -7.14
N SER A 499 -0.11 -1.34 -6.66
CA SER A 499 -1.32 -0.90 -5.95
C SER A 499 -1.00 -0.11 -4.68
N ASN A 500 0.08 -0.46 -3.95
CA ASN A 500 0.56 0.36 -2.82
C ASN A 500 1.00 1.75 -3.26
N GLY A 501 1.72 1.86 -4.39
CA GLY A 501 2.09 3.16 -4.97
C GLY A 501 0.86 4.01 -5.35
N ILE A 502 -0.16 3.39 -5.96
CA ILE A 502 -1.41 4.07 -6.31
C ILE A 502 -2.15 4.55 -5.05
N ALA A 503 -2.22 3.73 -3.99
CA ALA A 503 -2.87 4.10 -2.74
C ALA A 503 -2.16 5.28 -2.04
N LEU A 504 -0.82 5.28 -2.06
CA LEU A 504 0.02 6.28 -1.39
C LEU A 504 0.26 7.55 -2.23
N HIS A 505 -0.18 7.57 -3.48
CA HIS A 505 -0.03 8.73 -4.38
C HIS A 505 -0.66 10.02 -3.83
N GLY A 506 -1.74 9.90 -3.04
CA GLY A 506 -2.45 11.05 -2.45
C GLY A 506 -3.51 11.69 -3.36
N GLY A 507 -3.85 11.06 -4.49
CA GLY A 507 -4.84 11.55 -5.45
C GLY A 507 -6.25 11.00 -5.29
N GLY A 508 -6.62 10.48 -4.12
CA GLY A 508 -7.96 9.93 -3.87
C GLY A 508 -8.29 8.61 -4.56
N LEU A 509 -7.38 8.04 -5.35
CA LEU A 509 -7.56 6.76 -6.02
C LEU A 509 -7.71 5.60 -5.01
N ILE A 510 -8.63 4.67 -5.28
CA ILE A 510 -8.93 3.51 -4.43
C ILE A 510 -8.52 2.26 -5.22
N PRO A 511 -7.29 1.77 -5.06
CA PRO A 511 -6.81 0.63 -5.82
C PRO A 511 -7.42 -0.69 -5.34
N PHE A 512 -7.82 -1.54 -6.28
CA PHE A 512 -8.06 -2.96 -6.04
C PHE A 512 -7.12 -3.85 -6.86
N ALA A 513 -6.80 -5.02 -6.30
CA ALA A 513 -5.91 -6.01 -6.88
C ALA A 513 -6.53 -7.41 -6.73
N ALA A 514 -6.68 -8.13 -7.84
CA ALA A 514 -7.40 -9.40 -7.85
C ALA A 514 -6.54 -10.58 -8.38
N THR A 515 -6.59 -11.70 -7.68
CA THR A 515 -6.03 -12.99 -8.10
C THR A 515 -6.74 -14.11 -7.31
N PHE A 516 -6.30 -15.36 -7.43
CA PHE A 516 -6.77 -16.45 -6.56
C PHE A 516 -6.16 -16.35 -5.17
N LEU A 517 -6.89 -16.75 -4.13
CA LEU A 517 -6.42 -16.68 -2.75
C LEU A 517 -5.13 -17.49 -2.52
N ILE A 518 -4.97 -18.62 -3.21
CA ILE A 518 -3.75 -19.43 -3.16
C ILE A 518 -2.51 -18.65 -3.61
N PHE A 519 -2.65 -17.78 -4.62
CA PHE A 519 -1.56 -16.95 -5.13
C PHE A 519 -1.32 -15.68 -4.30
N SER A 520 -2.06 -15.49 -3.19
CA SER A 520 -1.72 -14.44 -2.23
C SER A 520 -0.32 -14.62 -1.64
N ASP A 521 0.21 -15.84 -1.62
CA ASP A 521 1.57 -16.13 -1.18
C ASP A 521 2.64 -15.50 -2.08
N TYR A 522 2.40 -15.40 -3.39
CA TYR A 522 3.30 -14.68 -4.32
C TYR A 522 3.43 -13.19 -3.96
N MET A 523 2.40 -12.60 -3.37
CA MET A 523 2.36 -11.16 -3.08
C MET A 523 2.30 -10.80 -1.60
N LYS A 524 2.48 -11.79 -0.70
CA LYS A 524 2.32 -11.64 0.75
C LYS A 524 3.20 -10.54 1.33
N ASN A 525 4.43 -10.41 0.85
CA ASN A 525 5.36 -9.37 1.28
C ASN A 525 4.88 -7.96 0.90
N SER A 526 4.24 -7.81 -0.26
CA SER A 526 3.64 -6.53 -0.66
C SER A 526 2.40 -6.21 0.17
N ILE A 527 1.54 -7.19 0.48
CA ILE A 527 0.40 -7.03 1.40
C ILE A 527 0.89 -6.59 2.79
N ARG A 528 1.96 -7.20 3.30
CA ARG A 528 2.59 -6.81 4.57
C ARG A 528 3.04 -5.34 4.53
N LEU A 529 3.64 -4.91 3.42
CA LEU A 529 4.00 -3.51 3.25
C LEU A 529 2.80 -2.60 3.11
N SER A 530 1.68 -3.03 2.53
CA SER A 530 0.44 -2.24 2.51
C SER A 530 -0.02 -1.94 3.93
N ALA A 531 0.00 -2.96 4.79
CA ALA A 531 -0.43 -2.83 6.18
C ALA A 531 0.50 -1.90 6.97
N LEU A 532 1.82 -2.08 6.82
CA LEU A 532 2.84 -1.24 7.47
C LEU A 532 2.80 0.21 6.98
N SER A 533 2.57 0.42 5.69
CA SER A 533 2.59 1.74 5.04
C SER A 533 1.27 2.50 5.16
N HIS A 534 0.24 1.87 5.73
CA HIS A 534 -1.14 2.38 5.76
C HIS A 534 -1.72 2.60 4.34
N ALA A 535 -1.39 1.71 3.40
CA ALA A 535 -1.92 1.73 2.05
C ALA A 535 -3.21 0.90 1.99
N GLY A 536 -4.37 1.57 1.88
CA GLY A 536 -5.69 0.93 1.77
C GLY A 536 -5.97 0.31 0.41
N VAL A 537 -5.26 -0.77 0.08
CA VAL A 537 -5.51 -1.60 -1.12
C VAL A 537 -6.62 -2.61 -0.81
N ILE A 538 -7.55 -2.79 -1.76
CA ILE A 538 -8.60 -3.81 -1.70
C ILE A 538 -8.15 -5.05 -2.48
N TYR A 539 -7.79 -6.11 -1.78
CA TYR A 539 -7.40 -7.39 -2.37
C TYR A 539 -8.63 -8.29 -2.57
N ILE A 540 -9.01 -8.53 -3.82
CA ILE A 540 -10.13 -9.38 -4.21
C ILE A 540 -9.57 -10.78 -4.52
N LEU A 541 -9.63 -11.69 -3.54
CA LEU A 541 -8.96 -12.98 -3.60
C LEU A 541 -9.97 -14.11 -3.76
N THR A 542 -10.18 -14.58 -4.99
CA THR A 542 -11.22 -15.57 -5.28
C THR A 542 -10.72 -17.02 -5.20
N HIS A 543 -11.59 -18.01 -5.41
CA HIS A 543 -11.26 -19.44 -5.31
C HIS A 543 -10.66 -19.78 -3.94
N ASP A 544 -11.40 -19.39 -2.90
CA ASP A 544 -10.94 -19.31 -1.52
C ASP A 544 -10.68 -20.63 -0.78
N SER A 545 -10.92 -21.80 -1.39
CA SER A 545 -10.91 -23.08 -0.69
C SER A 545 -10.82 -24.29 -1.63
N ILE A 546 -10.82 -25.49 -1.04
CA ILE A 546 -11.05 -26.77 -1.74
C ILE A 546 -12.34 -26.81 -2.58
N GLY A 547 -13.25 -25.86 -2.35
CA GLY A 547 -14.49 -25.67 -3.13
C GLY A 547 -14.25 -25.26 -4.58
N LEU A 548 -13.02 -24.93 -4.96
CA LEU A 548 -12.67 -24.77 -6.37
C LEU A 548 -12.68 -26.09 -7.14
N GLY A 549 -12.48 -27.24 -6.49
CA GLY A 549 -12.57 -28.55 -7.14
C GLY A 549 -11.36 -28.92 -8.02
N GLU A 550 -11.56 -28.99 -9.33
CA GLU A 550 -10.76 -29.80 -10.25
C GLU A 550 -9.28 -29.38 -10.37
N ASP A 551 -8.95 -28.09 -10.22
CA ASP A 551 -7.56 -27.62 -10.32
C ASP A 551 -6.65 -28.19 -9.22
N GLY A 552 -7.25 -28.74 -8.15
CA GLY A 552 -6.55 -29.57 -7.18
C GLY A 552 -5.64 -28.82 -6.20
N PRO A 553 -4.78 -29.55 -5.46
CA PRO A 553 -4.11 -29.04 -4.26
C PRO A 553 -3.19 -27.84 -4.49
N THR A 554 -2.63 -27.67 -5.69
CA THR A 554 -1.78 -26.52 -6.01
C THR A 554 -2.55 -25.21 -6.09
N HIS A 555 -3.87 -25.27 -6.26
CA HIS A 555 -4.75 -24.11 -6.38
C HIS A 555 -5.64 -23.90 -5.17
N GLN A 556 -5.71 -24.88 -4.26
CA GLN A 556 -6.68 -24.92 -3.16
C GLN A 556 -6.07 -24.33 -1.89
N PRO A 557 -6.56 -23.16 -1.41
CA PRO A 557 -6.07 -22.56 -0.19
C PRO A 557 -6.33 -23.44 1.05
N VAL A 558 -5.32 -23.55 1.92
CA VAL A 558 -5.40 -24.22 3.22
C VAL A 558 -4.94 -23.25 4.32
N GLU A 559 -3.72 -22.74 4.22
CA GLU A 559 -3.04 -21.91 5.21
C GLU A 559 -3.19 -20.40 4.97
N GLN A 560 -3.63 -19.98 3.79
CA GLN A 560 -3.57 -18.59 3.34
C GLN A 560 -4.36 -17.65 4.25
N LEU A 561 -5.58 -18.03 4.66
CA LEU A 561 -6.38 -17.20 5.58
C LEU A 561 -5.71 -17.06 6.95
N ALA A 562 -5.10 -18.11 7.47
CA ALA A 562 -4.37 -18.05 8.75
C ALA A 562 -3.15 -17.13 8.61
N GLY A 563 -2.38 -17.31 7.55
CA GLY A 563 -1.21 -16.47 7.25
C GLY A 563 -1.56 -15.01 7.01
N LEU A 564 -2.69 -14.70 6.38
CA LEU A 564 -3.15 -13.32 6.13
C LEU A 564 -3.68 -12.68 7.42
N ARG A 565 -4.48 -13.41 8.22
CA ARG A 565 -4.98 -12.92 9.51
C ARG A 565 -3.87 -12.62 10.52
N ALA A 566 -2.72 -13.28 10.38
CA ALA A 566 -1.55 -13.02 11.20
C ALA A 566 -0.82 -11.71 10.84
N VAL A 567 -1.14 -11.07 9.70
CA VAL A 567 -0.56 -9.78 9.32
C VAL A 567 -1.26 -8.67 10.13
N PRO A 568 -0.51 -7.90 10.96
CA PRO A 568 -1.10 -6.78 11.70
C PRO A 568 -1.68 -5.73 10.75
N ARG A 569 -2.76 -5.03 11.16
CA ARG A 569 -3.44 -4.00 10.34
C ARG A 569 -3.85 -4.50 8.94
N LEU A 570 -4.31 -5.74 8.82
CA LEU A 570 -4.96 -6.26 7.62
C LEU A 570 -6.40 -6.68 7.95
N LEU A 571 -7.39 -6.10 7.27
CA LEU A 571 -8.77 -6.58 7.37
C LEU A 571 -8.92 -7.82 6.49
N VAL A 572 -9.46 -8.91 7.02
CA VAL A 572 -9.64 -10.17 6.26
C VAL A 572 -11.08 -10.63 6.35
N PHE A 573 -11.82 -10.41 5.28
CA PHE A 573 -13.22 -10.79 5.10
C PHE A 573 -13.31 -12.10 4.32
N ARG A 574 -14.24 -12.96 4.72
CA ARG A 574 -14.64 -14.18 3.98
C ARG A 574 -16.17 -14.28 4.03
N PRO A 575 -16.88 -13.48 3.23
CA PRO A 575 -18.33 -13.36 3.34
C PRO A 575 -19.03 -14.68 2.98
N PRO A 576 -20.09 -15.06 3.70
CA PRO A 576 -20.87 -16.25 3.41
C PRO A 576 -21.97 -16.02 2.37
N ASP A 577 -22.31 -14.77 2.00
CA ASP A 577 -23.39 -14.44 1.06
C ASP A 577 -23.20 -13.09 0.35
N GLY A 578 -24.22 -12.64 -0.40
CA GLY A 578 -24.20 -11.36 -1.10
C GLY A 578 -24.17 -10.16 -0.15
N ASN A 579 -25.00 -10.15 0.90
CA ASN A 579 -25.10 -9.00 1.82
C ASN A 579 -23.81 -8.77 2.61
N GLU A 580 -23.16 -9.82 3.11
CA GLU A 580 -21.86 -9.67 3.76
C GLU A 580 -20.74 -9.37 2.74
N THR A 581 -20.88 -9.78 1.47
CA THR A 581 -19.97 -9.33 0.41
C THR A 581 -20.08 -7.82 0.22
N ALA A 582 -21.29 -7.26 0.16
CA ALA A 582 -21.51 -5.82 0.13
C ALA A 582 -20.95 -5.12 1.38
N GLY A 583 -21.23 -5.65 2.58
CA GLY A 583 -20.66 -5.11 3.83
C GLY A 583 -19.14 -5.11 3.84
N SER A 584 -18.49 -6.14 3.28
CA SER A 584 -17.03 -6.22 3.18
C SER A 584 -16.44 -5.08 2.34
N TYR A 585 -17.07 -4.76 1.19
CA TYR A 585 -16.68 -3.58 0.41
C TYR A 585 -16.95 -2.28 1.14
N SER A 586 -18.10 -2.19 1.83
CA SER A 586 -18.47 -1.00 2.61
C SER A 586 -17.36 -0.65 3.62
N VAL A 587 -16.98 -1.64 4.44
CA VAL A 587 -15.94 -1.47 5.46
C VAL A 587 -14.57 -1.21 4.83
N ALA A 588 -14.20 -1.93 3.76
CA ALA A 588 -12.91 -1.75 3.09
C ALA A 588 -12.74 -0.33 2.52
N ILE A 589 -13.78 0.22 1.89
CA ILE A 589 -13.74 1.58 1.30
C ILE A 589 -13.81 2.65 2.38
N ALA A 590 -14.54 2.43 3.48
CA ALA A 590 -14.57 3.35 4.61
C ALA A 590 -13.22 3.43 5.36
N ASN A 591 -12.44 2.33 5.38
CA ASN A 591 -11.16 2.24 6.11
C ASN A 591 -9.95 2.37 5.17
N ARG A 592 -9.84 3.51 4.47
CA ARG A 592 -8.85 3.76 3.41
C ARG A 592 -7.37 3.75 3.84
N ASP A 593 -7.07 3.76 5.13
CA ASP A 593 -5.72 3.68 5.68
C ASP A 593 -5.32 2.24 6.09
N VAL A 594 -6.19 1.25 5.84
CA VAL A 594 -5.99 -0.16 6.18
C VAL A 594 -6.25 -1.03 4.94
N PRO A 595 -5.30 -1.86 4.49
CA PRO A 595 -5.57 -2.81 3.42
C PRO A 595 -6.63 -3.83 3.84
N SER A 596 -7.36 -4.33 2.85
CA SER A 596 -8.44 -5.30 3.06
C SER A 596 -8.30 -6.48 2.11
N VAL A 597 -8.55 -7.69 2.60
CA VAL A 597 -8.72 -8.91 1.81
C VAL A 597 -10.19 -9.28 1.83
N ILE A 598 -10.75 -9.53 0.65
CA ILE A 598 -12.08 -10.12 0.48
C ILE A 598 -11.88 -11.48 -0.19
N ALA A 599 -11.95 -12.54 0.60
CA ALA A 599 -11.76 -13.93 0.16
C ALA A 599 -13.09 -14.53 -0.34
N LEU A 600 -13.15 -14.96 -1.60
CA LEU A 600 -14.40 -15.23 -2.32
C LEU A 600 -14.43 -16.64 -2.93
N SER A 601 -15.57 -17.31 -2.78
CA SER A 601 -15.89 -18.63 -3.32
C SER A 601 -15.92 -18.71 -4.86
N ARG A 602 -15.58 -19.88 -5.41
CA ARG A 602 -15.81 -20.24 -6.83
C ARG A 602 -17.24 -20.73 -7.04
N GLN A 603 -17.69 -21.56 -6.11
CA GLN A 603 -18.98 -22.24 -6.05
C GLN A 603 -20.11 -21.30 -5.62
N LYS A 604 -21.33 -21.65 -6.05
CA LYS A 604 -22.55 -20.93 -5.69
C LYS A 604 -22.89 -21.14 -4.21
N ILE A 605 -23.56 -20.16 -3.65
CA ILE A 605 -24.03 -20.10 -2.28
C ILE A 605 -25.35 -19.29 -2.25
N ALA A 606 -26.01 -19.25 -1.09
CA ALA A 606 -27.23 -18.45 -0.94
C ALA A 606 -26.96 -16.95 -1.16
N ALA A 607 -27.96 -16.24 -1.68
CA ALA A 607 -27.90 -14.78 -1.87
C ALA A 607 -27.92 -14.02 -0.56
N ASN A 608 -28.65 -14.54 0.41
CA ASN A 608 -28.74 -14.03 1.77
C ASN A 608 -29.03 -15.20 2.72
N PHE A 609 -28.21 -15.36 3.76
CA PHE A 609 -28.54 -16.25 4.87
C PHE A 609 -29.40 -15.51 5.91
N GLU A 610 -30.30 -16.23 6.57
CA GLU A 610 -31.07 -15.60 7.64
C GLU A 610 -30.13 -15.12 8.77
N GLY A 611 -30.30 -13.86 9.16
CA GLY A 611 -29.50 -13.21 10.21
C GLY A 611 -28.23 -12.51 9.74
N THR A 612 -27.88 -12.55 8.45
CA THR A 612 -26.76 -11.79 7.89
C THR A 612 -27.24 -10.43 7.35
N SER A 613 -26.35 -9.43 7.36
CA SER A 613 -26.59 -8.15 6.70
C SER A 613 -25.28 -7.42 6.42
N ALA A 614 -25.30 -6.44 5.52
CA ALA A 614 -24.12 -5.61 5.23
C ALA A 614 -23.66 -4.80 6.47
N ASP A 615 -24.61 -4.28 7.26
CA ASP A 615 -24.36 -3.40 8.41
C ASP A 615 -23.68 -4.16 9.57
N GLU A 616 -23.94 -5.47 9.68
CA GLU A 616 -23.31 -6.31 10.71
C GLU A 616 -21.82 -6.58 10.44
N VAL A 617 -21.34 -6.38 9.22
CA VAL A 617 -19.93 -6.65 8.85
C VAL A 617 -18.96 -5.67 9.53
N GLU A 618 -19.33 -4.39 9.65
CA GLU A 618 -18.51 -3.36 10.33
C GLU A 618 -18.17 -3.76 11.78
N ARG A 619 -19.14 -4.45 12.38
CA ARG A 619 -19.18 -4.85 13.76
C ARG A 619 -18.08 -5.90 14.07
N GLY A 620 -17.83 -6.82 13.13
CA GLY A 620 -16.63 -7.68 13.04
C GLY A 620 -16.12 -8.24 14.38
N GLN A 621 -14.81 -8.11 14.64
CA GLN A 621 -14.16 -8.43 15.94
C GLN A 621 -14.15 -7.24 16.91
N ARG A 622 -14.69 -6.08 16.54
CA ARG A 622 -14.65 -4.85 17.37
C ARG A 622 -15.91 -4.66 18.21
N GLN A 623 -16.69 -5.72 18.36
CA GLN A 623 -17.87 -5.78 19.20
C GLN A 623 -17.59 -5.40 20.66
N PRO A 624 -18.52 -4.73 21.35
CA PRO A 624 -18.45 -4.53 22.80
C PRO A 624 -18.24 -5.85 23.54
N ALA A 625 -17.53 -5.82 24.68
CA ALA A 625 -17.27 -7.01 25.48
C ALA A 625 -18.55 -7.77 25.85
N GLU A 626 -19.63 -7.04 26.17
CA GLU A 626 -20.97 -7.60 26.45
C GLU A 626 -21.55 -8.36 25.25
N TYR A 627 -21.39 -7.84 24.03
CA TYR A 627 -21.83 -8.52 22.82
C TYR A 627 -20.96 -9.74 22.52
N LYS A 628 -19.63 -9.63 22.68
CA LYS A 628 -18.73 -10.79 22.55
C LYS A 628 -19.10 -11.87 23.56
N GLU A 629 -19.38 -11.50 24.81
CA GLU A 629 -19.82 -12.45 25.85
C GLU A 629 -21.16 -13.10 25.48
N LYS A 630 -22.08 -12.35 24.85
CA LYS A 630 -23.35 -12.87 24.34
C LYS A 630 -23.16 -13.86 23.17
N VAL A 631 -22.19 -13.62 22.29
CA VAL A 631 -21.97 -14.43 21.07
C VAL A 631 -21.00 -15.61 21.33
N LEU A 632 -19.87 -15.35 21.99
CA LEU A 632 -18.82 -16.30 22.38
C LEU A 632 -18.27 -15.95 23.79
N PRO A 633 -18.83 -16.58 24.85
CA PRO A 633 -18.44 -16.32 26.26
C PRO A 633 -16.93 -16.43 26.54
N SER A 634 -16.40 -15.57 27.43
CA SER A 634 -14.96 -15.39 27.69
C SER A 634 -14.23 -16.59 28.32
N ARG A 635 -14.97 -17.61 28.79
CA ARG A 635 -14.44 -18.88 29.34
C ARG A 635 -13.73 -19.81 28.33
N VAL A 636 -13.47 -19.32 27.12
CA VAL A 636 -12.92 -20.06 25.98
C VAL A 636 -11.44 -19.66 25.75
N VAL A 637 -10.50 -20.61 25.80
CA VAL A 637 -9.01 -20.42 25.74
C VAL A 637 -8.49 -20.23 24.30
N LYS A 638 -7.48 -19.37 24.07
CA LYS A 638 -7.39 -18.65 22.78
C LYS A 638 -6.11 -18.83 21.92
N VAL A 639 -6.20 -19.45 20.73
CA VAL A 639 -5.23 -19.38 19.58
C VAL A 639 -5.89 -19.78 18.23
N GLY A 640 -5.84 -18.97 17.16
CA GLY A 640 -6.34 -19.35 15.83
C GLY A 640 -7.85 -19.58 15.80
N TRP A 641 -8.38 -20.64 15.15
CA TRP A 641 -9.80 -21.00 15.34
C TRP A 641 -10.11 -21.42 16.79
N ARG A 642 -9.10 -21.92 17.53
CA ARG A 642 -9.24 -22.19 18.97
C ARG A 642 -9.42 -20.90 19.77
N GLU A 643 -9.07 -19.73 19.24
CA GLU A 643 -9.49 -18.42 19.79
C GLU A 643 -11.00 -18.34 20.07
N TYR A 644 -11.78 -18.99 19.22
CA TYR A 644 -13.23 -18.92 19.27
C TYR A 644 -13.89 -20.16 19.86
N VAL A 645 -13.28 -21.34 19.71
CA VAL A 645 -13.88 -22.62 20.18
C VAL A 645 -13.28 -23.16 21.48
N GLY A 646 -12.09 -22.71 21.88
CA GLY A 646 -11.46 -23.15 23.13
C GLY A 646 -10.72 -24.49 23.01
N VAL A 647 -10.18 -24.97 24.12
CA VAL A 647 -9.51 -26.29 24.18
C VAL A 647 -10.48 -27.46 24.09
N GLU A 648 -11.73 -27.27 24.53
CA GLU A 648 -12.77 -28.30 24.51
C GLU A 648 -13.59 -28.29 23.23
N GLY A 649 -13.58 -27.18 22.49
CA GLY A 649 -14.27 -27.07 21.21
C GLY A 649 -13.62 -27.93 20.12
N LYS A 650 -14.39 -28.20 19.06
CA LYS A 650 -13.90 -28.88 17.85
C LYS A 650 -13.89 -27.91 16.68
N VAL A 651 -12.86 -28.02 15.85
CA VAL A 651 -12.74 -27.31 14.57
C VAL A 651 -12.90 -28.35 13.47
N ILE A 652 -13.82 -28.11 12.54
CA ILE A 652 -13.89 -28.86 11.28
C ILE A 652 -13.18 -28.00 10.24
N GLY A 653 -12.02 -28.46 9.78
CA GLY A 653 -11.16 -27.75 8.86
C GLY A 653 -10.37 -28.70 7.97
N VAL A 654 -9.62 -28.14 7.03
CA VAL A 654 -8.67 -28.87 6.19
C VAL A 654 -7.29 -28.69 6.79
N GLU A 655 -6.61 -29.80 7.15
CA GLU A 655 -5.29 -29.79 7.81
C GLU A 655 -4.17 -30.39 6.94
N GLU A 656 -4.51 -30.89 5.75
CA GLU A 656 -3.57 -31.40 4.75
C GLU A 656 -3.80 -30.66 3.41
N PHE A 657 -2.90 -30.85 2.44
CA PHE A 657 -3.16 -30.34 1.10
C PHE A 657 -4.45 -30.93 0.52
N GLY A 658 -5.07 -30.15 -0.37
CA GLY A 658 -6.33 -30.48 -1.00
C GLY A 658 -6.28 -31.68 -1.97
N ALA A 659 -7.32 -31.82 -2.80
CA ALA A 659 -7.46 -32.91 -3.76
C ALA A 659 -8.07 -32.43 -5.07
N SER A 660 -7.64 -32.98 -6.20
CA SER A 660 -8.28 -32.75 -7.50
C SER A 660 -9.51 -33.66 -7.62
N GLY A 661 -10.66 -33.04 -7.89
CA GLY A 661 -11.95 -33.71 -8.05
C GLY A 661 -13.09 -32.70 -8.07
N ALA A 662 -14.31 -33.13 -8.38
CA ALA A 662 -15.48 -32.25 -8.31
C ALA A 662 -15.62 -31.67 -6.89
N TYR A 663 -16.02 -30.41 -6.76
CA TYR A 663 -15.98 -29.72 -5.46
C TYR A 663 -16.83 -30.38 -4.36
N LEU A 664 -17.93 -31.05 -4.73
CA LEU A 664 -18.75 -31.81 -3.77
C LEU A 664 -18.00 -33.06 -3.27
N ASP A 665 -17.21 -33.70 -4.13
CA ASP A 665 -16.37 -34.84 -3.76
C ASP A 665 -15.22 -34.40 -2.86
N THR A 666 -14.61 -33.24 -3.13
CA THR A 666 -13.57 -32.68 -2.24
C THR A 666 -14.18 -32.33 -0.88
N PHE A 667 -15.34 -31.65 -0.82
CA PHE A 667 -16.05 -31.39 0.43
C PHE A 667 -16.36 -32.67 1.20
N LYS A 668 -16.87 -33.71 0.53
CA LYS A 668 -17.15 -35.00 1.13
C LYS A 668 -15.89 -35.66 1.69
N LYS A 669 -14.78 -35.67 0.93
CA LYS A 669 -13.48 -36.21 1.37
C LYS A 669 -13.01 -35.56 2.67
N TYR A 670 -13.10 -34.24 2.77
CA TYR A 670 -12.65 -33.48 3.93
C TYR A 670 -13.71 -33.33 5.04
N GLY A 671 -14.83 -34.04 4.95
CA GLY A 671 -15.84 -34.08 6.01
C GLY A 671 -16.74 -32.84 6.09
N PHE A 672 -16.78 -31.99 5.07
CA PHE A 672 -17.77 -30.91 4.94
C PHE A 672 -19.09 -31.50 4.41
N THR A 673 -19.77 -32.25 5.26
CA THR A 673 -21.11 -32.83 5.00
C THR A 673 -22.02 -32.54 6.17
N ILE A 674 -23.32 -32.39 5.91
CA ILE A 674 -24.35 -32.18 6.95
C ILE A 674 -24.25 -33.27 8.02
N ASP A 675 -24.09 -34.53 7.61
CA ASP A 675 -23.98 -35.68 8.51
C ASP A 675 -22.76 -35.57 9.44
N ASN A 676 -21.58 -35.29 8.90
CA ASN A 676 -20.37 -35.18 9.70
C ASN A 676 -20.42 -33.97 10.65
N VAL A 677 -20.89 -32.82 10.15
CA VAL A 677 -21.07 -31.61 10.96
C VAL A 677 -22.04 -31.87 12.12
N THR A 678 -23.19 -32.48 11.84
CA THR A 678 -24.21 -32.80 12.85
C THR A 678 -23.67 -33.83 13.85
N LYS A 679 -22.94 -34.84 13.39
CA LYS A 679 -22.30 -35.85 14.24
C LYS A 679 -21.29 -35.22 15.20
N VAL A 680 -20.40 -34.37 14.70
CA VAL A 680 -19.42 -33.65 15.53
C VAL A 680 -20.15 -32.76 16.54
N ALA A 681 -21.21 -32.07 16.12
CA ALA A 681 -21.96 -31.19 17.00
C ALA A 681 -22.67 -31.93 18.13
N ARG A 682 -23.35 -33.04 17.81
CA ARG A 682 -23.96 -33.90 18.83
C ARG A 682 -22.92 -34.46 19.80
N SER A 683 -21.74 -34.84 19.33
CA SER A 683 -20.67 -35.36 20.21
C SER A 683 -20.28 -34.37 21.30
N LEU A 684 -20.29 -33.07 21.00
CA LEU A 684 -19.98 -32.02 21.97
C LEU A 684 -21.11 -31.82 22.99
N LEU A 685 -22.37 -31.93 22.57
CA LEU A 685 -23.52 -31.87 23.46
C LEU A 685 -23.57 -33.06 24.45
N THR A 686 -23.17 -34.26 24.00
CA THR A 686 -23.11 -35.44 24.86
C THR A 686 -22.02 -35.33 25.93
N ILE A 687 -20.85 -34.75 25.61
CA ILE A 687 -19.76 -34.52 26.57
C ILE A 687 -20.19 -33.55 27.67
N ILE A 688 -20.93 -32.49 27.32
CA ILE A 688 -21.49 -31.54 28.30
C ILE A 688 -22.51 -32.25 29.20
N GLY A 689 -23.37 -33.08 28.62
CA GLY A 689 -24.32 -33.91 29.37
C GLY A 689 -23.64 -34.86 30.35
N MET A 690 -22.51 -35.47 29.97
CA MET A 690 -21.71 -36.32 30.86
C MET A 690 -21.00 -35.53 31.96
N LEU A 691 -20.46 -34.35 31.68
CA LEU A 691 -19.80 -33.49 32.67
C LEU A 691 -20.80 -32.95 33.70
N LEU A 692 -22.01 -32.56 33.26
CA LEU A 692 -23.11 -32.18 34.15
C LEU A 692 -23.53 -33.36 35.04
N ALA A 693 -23.65 -34.57 34.47
CA ALA A 693 -23.94 -35.78 35.22
C ALA A 693 -22.83 -36.12 36.24
N PHE A 694 -21.56 -35.91 35.90
CA PHE A 694 -20.42 -36.10 36.82
C PHE A 694 -20.39 -35.05 37.95
N ALA A 695 -20.73 -33.78 37.66
CA ALA A 695 -20.86 -32.73 38.67
C ALA A 695 -22.03 -33.00 39.63
N LEU A 696 -23.12 -33.57 39.13
CA LEU A 696 -24.24 -34.10 39.92
C LEU A 696 -23.81 -35.26 40.83
N ILE A 697 -22.90 -36.13 40.38
CA ILE A 697 -22.37 -37.26 41.16
C ILE A 697 -21.34 -36.80 42.21
N LEU A 698 -20.62 -35.69 41.98
CA LEU A 698 -19.58 -35.16 42.87
C LEU A 698 -20.08 -34.18 43.95
N GLY A 699 -21.39 -33.97 44.08
CA GLY A 699 -21.99 -33.36 45.26
C GLY A 699 -21.60 -31.89 45.50
N MET A 700 -21.62 -31.05 44.47
CA MET A 700 -21.67 -29.59 44.68
C MET A 700 -23.11 -29.20 45.06
N ALA A 701 -23.26 -28.68 46.27
CA ALA A 701 -24.49 -28.55 47.07
C ALA A 701 -25.53 -27.53 46.55
N PHE A 702 -25.98 -27.65 45.31
CA PHE A 702 -27.11 -26.89 44.75
C PHE A 702 -28.29 -27.79 44.31
N ALA A 703 -28.18 -29.12 44.42
CA ALA A 703 -29.06 -30.05 43.71
C ALA A 703 -30.22 -30.65 44.53
N ASP A 704 -30.17 -30.68 45.87
CA ASP A 704 -31.20 -31.39 46.65
C ASP A 704 -32.58 -30.69 46.60
N GLU A 705 -32.62 -29.35 46.60
CA GLU A 705 -33.89 -28.62 46.43
C GLU A 705 -34.46 -28.71 45.01
N GLU A 706 -33.61 -28.83 43.99
CA GLU A 706 -34.03 -28.85 42.59
C GLU A 706 -34.53 -30.23 42.17
N LYS A 707 -33.92 -31.30 42.70
CA LYS A 707 -34.37 -32.68 42.50
C LYS A 707 -35.73 -32.91 43.16
N ASP A 708 -35.93 -32.48 44.41
CA ASP A 708 -37.22 -32.59 45.11
C ASP A 708 -38.36 -31.84 44.37
N ARG A 709 -38.02 -30.71 43.71
CA ARG A 709 -38.97 -29.94 42.90
C ARG A 709 -39.35 -30.66 41.61
N VAL A 710 -38.36 -31.19 40.89
CA VAL A 710 -38.58 -31.91 39.63
C VAL A 710 -39.34 -33.21 39.90
N ASP A 711 -39.03 -33.93 40.97
CA ASP A 711 -39.72 -35.15 41.35
C ASP A 711 -41.19 -34.89 41.76
N LYS A 712 -41.47 -33.79 42.47
CA LYS A 712 -42.85 -33.34 42.75
C LYS A 712 -43.62 -32.97 41.48
N CYS A 713 -42.97 -32.29 40.53
CA CYS A 713 -43.60 -31.90 39.27
C CYS A 713 -43.85 -33.13 38.36
N LYS A 714 -42.90 -34.08 38.30
CA LYS A 714 -43.06 -35.35 37.59
C LYS A 714 -44.23 -36.15 38.15
N GLY A 715 -44.37 -36.21 39.47
CA GLY A 715 -45.51 -36.86 40.14
C GLY A 715 -46.88 -36.27 39.74
N GLN A 716 -46.93 -35.01 39.30
CA GLN A 716 -48.14 -34.36 38.80
C GLN A 716 -48.31 -34.52 37.28
N CYS A 717 -47.23 -34.63 36.51
CA CYS A 717 -47.25 -34.74 35.05
C CYS A 717 -47.52 -36.17 34.55
N MET A 718 -46.94 -37.17 35.23
CA MET A 718 -47.01 -38.58 34.83
C MET A 718 -48.45 -39.11 34.64
N PRO A 719 -49.42 -38.84 35.54
CA PRO A 719 -50.79 -39.33 35.38
C PRO A 719 -51.53 -38.75 34.15
N TYR A 720 -51.08 -37.59 33.63
CA TYR A 720 -51.66 -37.00 32.42
C TYR A 720 -51.05 -37.59 31.15
N CYS A 721 -49.75 -37.86 31.16
CA CYS A 721 -49.06 -38.47 30.02
C CYS A 721 -49.44 -39.95 29.84
N GLU A 722 -49.58 -40.70 30.94
CA GLU A 722 -49.92 -42.14 30.91
C GLU A 722 -51.39 -42.43 30.58
N ASN A 723 -52.27 -41.43 30.67
CA ASN A 723 -53.69 -41.58 30.29
C ASN A 723 -53.92 -41.51 28.77
N GLU A 724 -52.92 -41.13 27.97
CA GLU A 724 -52.97 -41.28 26.52
C GLU A 724 -52.69 -42.75 26.15
N ARG A 725 -53.69 -43.42 25.55
CA ARG A 725 -53.78 -44.89 25.38
C ARG A 725 -52.64 -45.60 24.61
N HIS A 726 -51.55 -44.91 24.26
CA HIS A 726 -50.36 -45.49 23.60
C HIS A 726 -49.02 -44.89 24.06
N ALA A 727 -48.96 -44.17 25.18
CA ALA A 727 -47.71 -43.58 25.63
C ALA A 727 -46.82 -44.60 26.38
N ASP A 728 -45.59 -44.76 25.90
CA ASP A 728 -44.53 -45.56 26.52
C ASP A 728 -44.07 -44.87 27.82
N HIS A 729 -44.07 -45.59 28.95
CA HIS A 729 -43.74 -45.05 30.27
C HIS A 729 -42.34 -44.41 30.28
N GLU A 730 -41.36 -44.92 29.52
CA GLU A 730 -40.04 -44.29 29.43
C GLU A 730 -40.08 -42.95 28.69
N LYS A 731 -40.91 -42.87 27.64
CA LYS A 731 -41.11 -41.61 26.88
C LYS A 731 -41.90 -40.60 27.69
N CYS A 732 -42.89 -41.02 28.47
CA CYS A 732 -43.61 -40.15 29.38
C CYS A 732 -42.73 -39.62 30.50
N ASN A 733 -41.87 -40.47 31.08
CA ASN A 733 -40.93 -40.05 32.11
C ASN A 733 -39.95 -39.00 31.56
N PHE A 734 -39.42 -39.21 30.34
CA PHE A 734 -38.54 -38.25 29.68
C PHE A 734 -39.26 -36.94 29.32
N ALA A 735 -40.47 -37.00 28.77
CA ALA A 735 -41.25 -35.80 28.42
C ALA A 735 -41.62 -34.97 29.66
N CYS A 736 -42.04 -35.62 30.74
CA CYS A 736 -42.34 -34.97 32.00
C CYS A 736 -41.08 -34.41 32.69
N GLU A 737 -39.92 -35.06 32.54
CA GLU A 737 -38.63 -34.53 32.99
C GLU A 737 -38.29 -33.22 32.29
N VAL A 738 -38.36 -33.20 30.96
CA VAL A 738 -38.08 -32.02 30.15
C VAL A 738 -39.06 -30.89 30.48
N TYR A 739 -40.35 -31.19 30.62
CA TYR A 739 -41.38 -30.22 31.00
C TYR A 739 -41.12 -29.61 32.40
N CYS A 740 -40.78 -30.45 33.38
CA CYS A 740 -40.58 -30.03 34.76
C CYS A 740 -39.25 -29.29 34.99
N VAL A 741 -38.23 -29.59 34.18
CA VAL A 741 -36.97 -28.83 34.13
C VAL A 741 -37.20 -27.47 33.45
N GLY A 742 -38.05 -27.39 32.42
CA GLY A 742 -38.35 -26.16 31.67
C GLY A 742 -39.22 -25.12 32.40
N ARG A 743 -39.82 -25.45 33.56
CA ARG A 743 -40.70 -24.55 34.34
C ARG A 743 -39.96 -23.49 35.19
N LYS A 744 -38.80 -23.01 34.75
CA LYS A 744 -38.15 -21.82 35.31
C LYS A 744 -38.01 -20.79 34.20
N ASP A 745 -38.59 -19.61 34.42
CA ASP A 745 -38.13 -18.39 33.78
C ASP A 745 -36.64 -18.18 34.14
N VAL A 746 -35.82 -17.94 33.10
CA VAL A 746 -34.43 -17.40 33.14
C VAL A 746 -33.29 -18.39 33.49
N PHE A 747 -32.23 -18.30 32.64
CA PHE A 747 -30.86 -18.87 32.67
C PHE A 747 -30.63 -20.21 31.95
N PHE A 748 -30.46 -20.15 30.62
CA PHE A 748 -29.70 -21.15 29.87
C PHE A 748 -28.19 -21.01 30.16
N GLY A 749 -27.65 -21.94 30.93
CA GLY A 749 -26.22 -22.15 31.13
C GLY A 749 -25.59 -23.02 30.03
N HIS A 750 -24.76 -22.38 29.20
CA HIS A 750 -23.39 -22.81 28.88
C HIS A 750 -23.08 -24.22 28.33
N GLY A 751 -23.01 -24.33 26.99
CA GLY A 751 -22.19 -25.32 26.27
C GLY A 751 -20.98 -24.70 25.54
N PRO A 752 -19.89 -25.42 25.21
CA PRO A 752 -18.78 -24.89 24.42
C PRO A 752 -19.25 -24.61 22.99
N PRO A 753 -18.78 -23.50 22.38
CA PRO A 753 -19.19 -23.10 21.04
C PRO A 753 -18.59 -24.01 19.96
N ILE A 754 -19.36 -24.24 18.89
CA ILE A 754 -18.92 -24.91 17.67
C ILE A 754 -18.83 -23.86 16.59
N ILE A 755 -17.67 -23.73 15.95
CA ILE A 755 -17.56 -22.98 14.70
C ILE A 755 -17.24 -23.94 13.56
N ILE A 756 -18.20 -24.03 12.64
CA ILE A 756 -18.05 -24.65 11.33
C ILE A 756 -17.63 -23.52 10.39
N SER A 757 -16.51 -23.66 9.66
CA SER A 757 -16.31 -22.81 8.48
C SER A 757 -17.38 -23.21 7.46
N ARG A 758 -18.51 -22.49 7.46
CA ARG A 758 -19.70 -22.87 6.69
C ARG A 758 -19.41 -22.80 5.20
N SER A 759 -19.43 -23.97 4.57
CA SER A 759 -19.75 -24.15 3.16
C SER A 759 -20.82 -25.23 3.10
N GLN A 760 -22.11 -24.87 3.04
CA GLN A 760 -23.09 -25.83 2.53
C GLN A 760 -24.43 -25.26 2.06
N ASP A 761 -24.87 -25.90 0.98
CA ASP A 761 -26.01 -25.66 0.11
C ASP A 761 -27.37 -26.09 0.67
N HIS A 762 -28.38 -25.41 0.11
CA HIS A 762 -29.77 -25.79 -0.17
C HIS A 762 -30.72 -26.34 0.91
N PHE A 763 -31.75 -25.53 1.14
CA PHE A 763 -33.09 -25.91 1.61
C PHE A 763 -33.95 -26.37 0.43
N ASP A 764 -34.68 -27.47 0.64
CA ASP A 764 -36.07 -27.65 0.19
C ASP A 764 -36.86 -28.18 1.42
N PRO A 765 -38.08 -27.69 1.70
CA PRO A 765 -38.80 -28.03 2.92
C PRO A 765 -39.45 -29.41 2.80
N PRO A 766 -39.55 -30.16 3.91
CA PRO A 766 -40.91 -30.48 4.32
C PRO A 766 -41.15 -30.38 5.83
N GLN A 767 -42.39 -30.01 6.13
CA GLN A 767 -43.14 -30.19 7.38
C GLN A 767 -42.64 -31.36 8.25
N GLN A 768 -42.14 -31.04 9.45
CA GLN A 768 -42.75 -31.38 10.75
C GLN A 768 -41.83 -30.95 11.90
#